data_AF-A0A2D5E425-F1
#
_entry.id   AF-A0A2D5E425-F1
#
_cell.length_a   1.000
_cell.length_b   1.000
_cell.length_c   1.000
_cell.angle_alpha   90.00
_cell.angle_beta   90.00
_cell.angle_gamma   90.00
#
_symmetry.space_group_name_H-M   'P 1'
#
loop_
_entity.id
_entity.type
_entity.pdbx_description
1 polymer ?
#
loop_
_entity_poly.entity_id
_entity_poly.type
_entity_poly.pdbx_seq_one_letter_code
_entity_poly.pdbx_strand_id
1 'polypeptide(L)'
;MSESTVSLTTSDLRMDVRPAPSDAVLERNLAVFRPRDPELVERILAAEVKPLDIEVAEDGHPTAIWQGRRLASARRPGEETIRQVEGVDPTTTGLVAVVGFGLGQHVAVLARRLGQSGIVLVAEPDRSLLRAVFSRIDATAWLSQSQVVITDQADAGELGPKLAGAEGTIMLGVRIIEHPASRVRLGGLGGQIAQTLRELVDNARMNVVTTLLRCVGTLENQLGNLPRFSLGAGVEDLRGIAAGRLGVVVSAGPSLRRNIDELARPGVRDRCVIIATQTTLKPLLAKGIAPHYVTALDYHEISRRFYEGIDPSAIRETELVIDSKVNPVVPEAWPGRVRCIPSREIDGILGSHARGGTAFPPCATVAHLCHALARHMGCDPVALIGQDLGFTDGLYYAPGNAIHDVWNPEFGDFNTIETMEWERIVRHRGMLSTREDIHGRRIFTDVQMLTYLRRFETVFLEDERRGLRVIDATEGGVRKSRTEIATLAETIQAEAGPDTPAVELPKAIDPGLDAASIREHVVAIMGEVDTIRQASIRAGGILRRMLDDQDDARRMERHFKALGESRKVVEAHDRARKITDLVNQIGVYKRRRADRLIALDRSSDPLARQRLELDRDVVNVDWMGEAASLLHGMLERTLAQIDTGIRPEPDQTEADLERAAGLIGDQDGDRRVIAVVPVDPELGGTGIHRRIDEPVGGRALLQRTLERLGRSTELAEIVVLVPGSFDVESLVDPSRIDLPVTYRRFAGGVFGEGQEAIRAARINAPSAWRGGIQGLTVYDEILAPGPILEAVDALQADAAVLVGPDWCLVAIDGEFGVDEVVRRHRDRPSLPLVFVQAPPGLGCCLVTPELLRSFAGTTSRRASIGHLLGYRSDRPEGDPVVNESCVVAPAAIRDAVGRFIPDSPRQIARLEEMLSRENAAETDLYELVSSVRAGANHSGIETPSVIRVELGTERPGFCPSIPAGGTISREPMDERRFRMLVEEISGPGDVVLVFDGVGDPMRHPEFDVFARIAIDAGVRQVRIRTDLIASDDAIDRLIAAPIEVVEVDFDAETASTWAAMHGTDGFDQARRNLERLVLERAALGDLDDLPNELRTSLPWIAPRLQRRAETIGEIPEFFERWRQRLGTAVIDGPVRWPEDQGIPADPLSPTHPPIGRDRIVAETRMTILSDGTIPVLETDLRGERSIGRLGERPLAELWQELVVARRAHEARTGAPPAPWRAG
;
A
#
# COMPACT_ATOMS: atom_id res chain seq x y z
N MET A 1 -5.03 -26.00 -33.02
CA MET A 1 -6.14 -26.92 -32.66
C MET A 1 -7.33 -26.07 -32.24
N SER A 2 -8.27 -25.79 -33.16
CA SER A 2 -9.42 -24.91 -32.88
C SER A 2 -10.77 -25.52 -33.29
N GLU A 3 -10.85 -26.84 -33.40
CA GLU A 3 -12.08 -27.55 -33.78
C GLU A 3 -12.31 -28.78 -32.91
N SER A 4 -12.78 -28.60 -31.67
CA SER A 4 -13.44 -29.69 -30.93
C SER A 4 -14.34 -29.21 -29.78
N THR A 5 -14.97 -28.04 -29.90
CA THR A 5 -16.12 -27.72 -29.04
C THR A 5 -17.36 -28.38 -29.63
N VAL A 6 -17.67 -29.58 -29.16
CA VAL A 6 -18.94 -30.26 -29.46
C VAL A 6 -20.09 -29.29 -29.15
N SER A 7 -20.88 -28.94 -30.17
CA SER A 7 -22.05 -28.05 -30.02
C SER A 7 -23.06 -28.72 -29.09
N LEU A 8 -23.45 -28.01 -28.02
CA LEU A 8 -24.43 -28.48 -27.05
C LEU A 8 -25.81 -28.58 -27.70
N THR A 9 -26.47 -29.73 -27.54
CA THR A 9 -27.84 -29.94 -28.02
C THR A 9 -28.81 -30.03 -26.84
N THR A 10 -30.10 -29.79 -27.08
CA THR A 10 -31.12 -29.94 -26.04
C THR A 10 -31.19 -31.38 -25.50
N SER A 11 -30.86 -32.39 -26.31
CA SER A 11 -30.72 -33.79 -25.86
C SER A 11 -29.74 -33.98 -24.69
N ASP A 12 -28.71 -33.13 -24.57
CA ASP A 12 -27.69 -33.21 -23.52
C ASP A 12 -28.21 -32.71 -22.15
N LEU A 13 -29.39 -32.10 -22.11
CA LEU A 13 -29.99 -31.44 -20.94
C LEU A 13 -31.04 -32.30 -20.21
N ARG A 14 -31.16 -33.59 -20.54
CA ARG A 14 -32.15 -34.47 -19.88
C ARG A 14 -31.92 -34.56 -18.37
N MET A 15 -33.00 -34.41 -17.61
CA MET A 15 -33.04 -34.57 -16.15
C MET A 15 -34.01 -35.69 -15.78
N ASP A 16 -33.68 -36.50 -14.77
CA ASP A 16 -34.58 -37.50 -14.22
C ASP A 16 -35.55 -36.82 -13.23
N VAL A 17 -36.70 -36.41 -13.75
CA VAL A 17 -37.76 -35.73 -12.97
C VAL A 17 -38.80 -36.73 -12.50
N ARG A 18 -39.10 -36.70 -11.21
CA ARG A 18 -40.14 -37.50 -10.57
C ARG A 18 -41.47 -36.74 -10.54
N PRO A 19 -42.59 -37.43 -10.82
CA PRO A 19 -43.91 -36.81 -10.82
C PRO A 19 -44.36 -36.36 -9.42
N ALA A 20 -43.85 -37.00 -8.35
CA ALA A 20 -44.12 -36.64 -6.95
C ALA A 20 -42.82 -36.57 -6.13
N PRO A 21 -42.78 -35.82 -5.01
CA PRO A 21 -41.64 -35.79 -4.09
C PRO A 21 -41.31 -37.18 -3.54
N SER A 22 -40.02 -37.49 -3.41
CA SER A 22 -39.55 -38.77 -2.86
C SER A 22 -38.40 -38.56 -1.87
N ASP A 23 -38.62 -38.97 -0.62
CA ASP A 23 -37.58 -38.93 0.43
C ASP A 23 -36.38 -39.82 0.07
N ALA A 24 -36.61 -40.93 -0.62
CA ALA A 24 -35.55 -41.81 -1.11
C ALA A 24 -34.68 -41.15 -2.20
N VAL A 25 -35.23 -40.23 -3.00
CA VAL A 25 -34.46 -39.44 -3.99
C VAL A 25 -33.69 -38.33 -3.26
N LEU A 26 -34.35 -37.65 -2.31
CA LEU A 26 -33.71 -36.61 -1.48
C LEU A 26 -32.49 -37.14 -0.74
N GLU A 27 -32.61 -38.27 -0.04
CA GLU A 27 -31.50 -38.90 0.69
C GLU A 27 -30.36 -39.32 -0.23
N ARG A 28 -30.65 -39.88 -1.41
CA ARG A 28 -29.61 -40.28 -2.38
C ARG A 28 -28.83 -39.09 -2.91
N ASN A 29 -29.49 -37.98 -3.21
CA ASN A 29 -28.83 -36.74 -3.63
C ASN A 29 -27.97 -36.15 -2.51
N LEU A 30 -28.50 -36.06 -1.28
CA LEU A 30 -27.80 -35.48 -0.13
C LEU A 30 -26.64 -36.35 0.38
N ALA A 31 -26.71 -37.67 0.18
CA ALA A 31 -25.62 -38.60 0.52
C ALA A 31 -24.31 -38.25 -0.21
N VAL A 32 -24.36 -37.62 -1.39
CA VAL A 32 -23.17 -37.18 -2.12
C VAL A 32 -22.42 -36.07 -1.38
N PHE A 33 -23.13 -35.19 -0.67
CA PHE A 33 -22.54 -34.07 0.06
C PHE A 33 -22.10 -34.44 1.49
N ARG A 34 -22.75 -35.43 2.11
CA ARG A 34 -22.57 -35.77 3.54
C ARG A 34 -21.10 -35.98 3.99
N PRO A 35 -20.20 -36.60 3.21
CA PRO A 35 -18.79 -36.75 3.61
C PRO A 35 -17.99 -35.43 3.59
N ARG A 36 -18.45 -34.43 2.83
CA ARG A 36 -17.73 -33.16 2.59
C ARG A 36 -18.34 -31.99 3.36
N ASP A 37 -19.67 -32.01 3.55
CA ASP A 37 -20.42 -30.95 4.19
C ASP A 37 -21.66 -31.51 4.91
N PRO A 38 -21.48 -32.16 6.07
CA PRO A 38 -22.59 -32.72 6.84
C PRO A 38 -23.53 -31.63 7.37
N GLU A 39 -23.02 -30.44 7.66
CA GLU A 39 -23.83 -29.34 8.19
C GLU A 39 -24.82 -28.79 7.16
N LEU A 40 -24.40 -28.61 5.90
CA LEU A 40 -25.31 -28.22 4.82
C LEU A 40 -26.43 -29.25 4.64
N VAL A 41 -26.11 -30.54 4.71
CA VAL A 41 -27.10 -31.62 4.60
C VAL A 41 -28.16 -31.49 5.70
N GLU A 42 -27.73 -31.33 6.96
CA GLU A 42 -28.66 -31.13 8.09
C GLU A 42 -29.50 -29.86 7.91
N ARG A 43 -28.90 -28.75 7.43
CA ARG A 43 -29.64 -27.50 7.16
C ARG A 43 -30.70 -27.66 6.07
N ILE A 44 -30.42 -28.42 5.01
CA ILE A 44 -31.40 -28.71 3.95
C ILE A 44 -32.50 -29.64 4.48
N LEU A 45 -32.16 -30.65 5.28
CA LEU A 45 -33.11 -31.57 5.92
C LEU A 45 -33.97 -30.90 6.99
N ALA A 46 -33.49 -29.83 7.63
CA ALA A 46 -34.25 -29.03 8.58
C ALA A 46 -35.16 -27.97 7.90
N ALA A 47 -34.94 -27.67 6.62
CA ALA A 47 -35.68 -26.64 5.91
C ALA A 47 -37.17 -27.00 5.70
N GLU A 48 -38.03 -25.99 5.70
CA GLU A 48 -39.47 -26.15 5.50
C GLU A 48 -39.78 -26.80 4.14
N VAL A 49 -40.66 -27.80 4.13
CA VAL A 49 -41.13 -28.46 2.91
C VAL A 49 -42.17 -27.58 2.23
N LYS A 50 -41.90 -27.15 1.00
CA LYS A 50 -42.80 -26.31 0.20
C LYS A 50 -43.09 -26.98 -1.16
N PRO A 51 -44.28 -26.74 -1.74
CA PRO A 51 -44.64 -27.30 -3.04
C PRO A 51 -43.77 -26.71 -4.16
N LEU A 52 -43.35 -27.58 -5.08
CA LEU A 52 -42.67 -27.24 -6.33
C LEU A 52 -43.48 -27.83 -7.49
N ASP A 53 -44.09 -26.94 -8.27
CA ASP A 53 -44.95 -27.31 -9.39
C ASP A 53 -44.11 -27.40 -10.67
N ILE A 54 -43.75 -28.62 -11.06
CA ILE A 54 -42.93 -28.90 -12.25
C ILE A 54 -43.83 -29.19 -13.44
N GLU A 55 -43.56 -28.52 -14.55
CA GLU A 55 -44.20 -28.69 -15.86
C GLU A 55 -43.12 -29.09 -16.89
N VAL A 56 -43.53 -29.71 -17.99
CA VAL A 56 -42.65 -29.96 -19.14
C VAL A 56 -42.98 -28.95 -20.23
N ALA A 57 -41.98 -28.20 -20.69
CA ALA A 57 -42.14 -27.18 -21.70
C ALA A 57 -42.17 -27.75 -23.14
N GLU A 58 -42.39 -26.89 -24.14
CA GLU A 58 -42.52 -27.29 -25.56
C GLU A 58 -41.28 -28.00 -26.10
N ASP A 59 -40.10 -27.66 -25.58
CA ASP A 59 -38.81 -28.26 -25.95
C ASP A 59 -38.50 -29.56 -25.18
N GLY A 60 -39.44 -30.07 -24.38
CA GLY A 60 -39.32 -31.33 -23.65
C GLY A 60 -38.51 -31.26 -22.36
N HIS A 61 -38.08 -30.07 -21.93
CA HIS A 61 -37.32 -29.86 -20.69
C HIS A 61 -38.20 -29.34 -19.55
N PRO A 62 -37.87 -29.66 -18.29
CA PRO A 62 -38.70 -29.23 -17.17
C PRO A 62 -38.56 -27.73 -16.90
N THR A 63 -39.68 -27.11 -16.59
CA THR A 63 -39.80 -25.77 -16.01
C THR A 63 -40.59 -25.90 -14.70
N ALA A 64 -40.52 -24.91 -13.81
CA ALA A 64 -41.26 -25.01 -12.55
C ALA A 64 -41.68 -23.65 -11.99
N ILE A 65 -42.76 -23.66 -11.20
CA ILE A 65 -43.19 -22.53 -10.39
C ILE A 65 -42.78 -22.79 -8.94
N TRP A 66 -42.05 -21.84 -8.38
CA TRP A 66 -41.67 -21.79 -6.97
C TRP A 66 -42.18 -20.49 -6.36
N GLN A 67 -43.09 -20.59 -5.40
CA GLN A 67 -43.69 -19.44 -4.72
C GLN A 67 -44.21 -18.35 -5.68
N GLY A 68 -44.92 -18.77 -6.73
CA GLY A 68 -45.50 -17.87 -7.74
C GLY A 68 -44.50 -17.30 -8.76
N ARG A 69 -43.21 -17.68 -8.70
CA ARG A 69 -42.18 -17.27 -9.66
C ARG A 69 -41.69 -18.46 -10.48
N ARG A 70 -41.39 -18.23 -11.75
CA ARG A 70 -40.90 -19.30 -12.63
C ARG A 70 -39.39 -19.47 -12.51
N LEU A 71 -38.93 -20.73 -12.49
CA LEU A 71 -37.52 -21.09 -12.31
C LEU A 71 -36.74 -21.25 -13.63
N ALA A 72 -37.41 -21.21 -14.78
CA ALA A 72 -36.82 -21.23 -16.11
C ALA A 72 -37.83 -20.69 -17.14
N SER A 73 -37.47 -20.59 -18.41
CA SER A 73 -38.38 -20.28 -19.52
C SER A 73 -39.62 -21.18 -19.50
N ALA A 74 -40.78 -20.61 -19.78
CA ALA A 74 -42.05 -21.34 -19.83
C ALA A 74 -42.21 -22.17 -21.12
N ARG A 75 -41.52 -21.77 -22.21
CA ARG A 75 -41.65 -22.42 -23.52
C ARG A 75 -40.42 -23.23 -23.91
N ARG A 76 -39.22 -22.68 -23.68
CA ARG A 76 -37.95 -23.27 -24.14
C ARG A 76 -36.81 -23.19 -23.10
N PRO A 77 -36.93 -23.84 -21.93
CA PRO A 77 -35.90 -23.86 -20.88
C PRO A 77 -34.57 -24.52 -21.29
N GLY A 78 -34.59 -25.46 -22.25
CA GLY A 78 -33.38 -26.09 -22.77
C GLY A 78 -32.51 -25.13 -23.58
N GLU A 79 -33.10 -24.40 -24.52
CA GLU A 79 -32.40 -23.36 -25.30
C GLU A 79 -31.89 -22.20 -24.43
N GLU A 80 -32.60 -21.90 -23.33
CA GLU A 80 -32.14 -20.93 -22.34
C GLU A 80 -30.87 -21.42 -21.63
N THR A 81 -30.87 -22.67 -21.17
CA THR A 81 -29.71 -23.27 -20.49
C THR A 81 -28.48 -23.33 -21.38
N ILE A 82 -28.62 -23.68 -22.67
CA ILE A 82 -27.48 -23.72 -23.61
C ILE A 82 -26.84 -22.35 -23.73
N ARG A 83 -27.63 -21.30 -24.00
CA ARG A 83 -27.11 -19.92 -24.12
C ARG A 83 -26.39 -19.44 -22.87
N GLN A 84 -26.81 -19.89 -21.67
CA GLN A 84 -26.17 -19.51 -20.41
C GLN A 84 -24.78 -20.14 -20.24
N VAL A 85 -24.55 -21.35 -20.75
CA VAL A 85 -23.33 -22.15 -20.50
C VAL A 85 -22.41 -22.30 -21.71
N GLU A 86 -22.84 -21.87 -22.89
CA GLU A 86 -22.10 -21.99 -24.15
C GLU A 86 -20.75 -21.28 -24.11
N GLY A 87 -20.67 -20.09 -23.50
CA GLY A 87 -19.44 -19.31 -23.34
C GLY A 87 -18.42 -19.87 -22.33
N VAL A 88 -18.68 -21.03 -21.72
CA VAL A 88 -17.73 -21.72 -20.84
C VAL A 88 -16.90 -22.69 -21.64
N ASP A 89 -15.62 -22.37 -21.79
CA ASP A 89 -14.62 -23.30 -22.30
C ASP A 89 -14.00 -24.10 -21.13
N PRO A 90 -14.25 -25.42 -21.04
CA PRO A 90 -13.68 -26.23 -19.97
C PRO A 90 -12.15 -26.33 -20.06
N THR A 91 -11.52 -26.10 -21.22
CA THR A 91 -10.06 -26.14 -21.35
C THR A 91 -9.36 -24.97 -20.68
N THR A 92 -10.02 -23.80 -20.62
CA THR A 92 -9.50 -22.55 -20.03
C THR A 92 -10.25 -22.10 -18.77
N THR A 93 -11.19 -22.90 -18.27
CA THR A 93 -11.98 -22.59 -17.06
C THR A 93 -11.93 -23.75 -16.10
N GLY A 94 -11.27 -23.58 -14.95
CA GLY A 94 -11.18 -24.59 -13.89
C GLY A 94 -12.32 -24.55 -12.88
N LEU A 95 -12.81 -23.35 -12.55
CA LEU A 95 -13.94 -23.16 -11.63
C LEU A 95 -15.05 -22.35 -12.28
N VAL A 96 -16.29 -22.81 -12.14
CA VAL A 96 -17.49 -22.06 -12.54
C VAL A 96 -18.34 -21.78 -11.31
N ALA A 97 -18.47 -20.51 -10.94
CA ALA A 97 -19.32 -20.09 -9.85
C ALA A 97 -20.70 -19.70 -10.39
N VAL A 98 -21.75 -20.26 -9.81
CA VAL A 98 -23.13 -20.14 -10.26
C VAL A 98 -23.95 -19.46 -9.17
N VAL A 99 -24.58 -18.35 -9.50
CA VAL A 99 -25.50 -17.64 -8.59
C VAL A 99 -26.92 -18.14 -8.85
N GLY A 100 -27.42 -18.98 -7.93
CA GLY A 100 -28.73 -19.59 -7.94
C GLY A 100 -28.78 -20.99 -8.58
N PHE A 101 -29.41 -21.93 -7.88
CA PHE A 101 -29.53 -23.32 -8.31
C PHE A 101 -30.69 -23.55 -9.27
N GLY A 102 -31.82 -22.84 -9.09
CA GLY A 102 -33.01 -23.03 -9.93
C GLY A 102 -33.50 -24.49 -9.90
N LEU A 103 -33.68 -25.11 -11.08
CA LEU A 103 -33.92 -26.56 -11.20
C LEU A 103 -32.65 -27.40 -11.35
N GLY A 104 -31.47 -26.77 -11.41
CA GLY A 104 -30.18 -27.45 -11.53
C GLY A 104 -29.78 -27.88 -12.95
N GLN A 105 -30.51 -27.49 -14.00
CA GLN A 105 -30.18 -27.85 -15.40
C GLN A 105 -28.81 -27.31 -15.82
N HIS A 106 -28.57 -26.00 -15.66
CA HIS A 106 -27.30 -25.36 -15.98
C HIS A 106 -26.15 -25.93 -15.14
N VAL A 107 -26.41 -26.17 -13.85
CA VAL A 107 -25.44 -26.82 -12.94
C VAL A 107 -25.07 -28.22 -13.44
N ALA A 108 -26.06 -29.02 -13.85
CA ALA A 108 -25.84 -30.38 -14.36
C ALA A 108 -25.02 -30.38 -15.66
N VAL A 109 -25.24 -29.41 -16.56
CA VAL A 109 -24.45 -29.28 -17.80
C VAL A 109 -23.00 -28.93 -17.49
N LEU A 110 -22.78 -27.92 -16.64
CA LEU A 110 -21.45 -27.50 -16.23
C LEU A 110 -20.70 -28.63 -15.51
N ALA A 111 -21.39 -29.34 -14.62
CA ALA A 111 -20.89 -30.52 -13.92
C ALA A 111 -20.44 -31.62 -14.89
N ARG A 112 -21.23 -31.91 -15.93
CA ARG A 112 -20.86 -32.91 -16.97
C ARG A 112 -19.72 -32.44 -17.87
N ARG A 113 -19.63 -31.15 -18.19
CA ARG A 113 -18.57 -30.59 -19.04
C ARG A 113 -17.22 -30.53 -18.31
N LEU A 114 -17.22 -30.17 -17.03
CA LEU A 114 -16.00 -30.08 -16.21
C LEU A 114 -15.60 -31.44 -15.61
N GLY A 115 -16.58 -32.31 -15.31
CA GLY A 115 -16.35 -33.60 -14.68
C GLY A 115 -15.63 -33.47 -13.33
N GLN A 116 -14.71 -34.41 -13.07
CA GLN A 116 -13.83 -34.36 -11.88
C GLN A 116 -12.65 -33.38 -12.04
N SER A 117 -12.50 -32.76 -13.21
CA SER A 117 -11.36 -31.91 -13.55
C SER A 117 -11.59 -30.42 -13.30
N GLY A 118 -12.78 -30.05 -12.84
CA GLY A 118 -13.13 -28.68 -12.48
C GLY A 118 -14.22 -28.64 -11.43
N ILE A 119 -14.47 -27.45 -10.88
CA ILE A 119 -15.38 -27.23 -9.75
C ILE A 119 -16.58 -26.40 -10.22
N VAL A 120 -17.79 -26.83 -9.86
CA VAL A 120 -19.01 -26.02 -9.97
C VAL A 120 -19.42 -25.58 -8.57
N LEU A 121 -19.18 -24.30 -8.25
CA LEU A 121 -19.58 -23.70 -6.98
C LEU A 121 -20.95 -23.05 -7.14
N VAL A 122 -21.96 -23.49 -6.41
CA VAL A 122 -23.32 -22.97 -6.49
C VAL A 122 -23.69 -22.23 -5.22
N ALA A 123 -24.10 -20.97 -5.35
CA ALA A 123 -24.64 -20.19 -4.25
C ALA A 123 -26.17 -20.15 -4.33
N GLU A 124 -26.84 -20.80 -3.39
CA GLU A 124 -28.31 -20.86 -3.29
C GLU A 124 -28.76 -20.74 -1.83
N PRO A 125 -29.23 -19.56 -1.39
CA PRO A 125 -29.63 -19.35 -0.01
C PRO A 125 -31.00 -19.97 0.34
N ASP A 126 -31.83 -20.32 -0.65
CA ASP A 126 -33.15 -20.92 -0.42
C ASP A 126 -33.04 -22.44 -0.18
N ARG A 127 -32.83 -22.81 1.09
CA ARG A 127 -32.73 -24.22 1.52
C ARG A 127 -34.00 -25.02 1.21
N SER A 128 -35.17 -24.37 1.32
CA SER A 128 -36.46 -24.99 0.98
C SER A 128 -36.54 -25.33 -0.51
N LEU A 129 -36.00 -24.48 -1.37
CA LEU A 129 -35.90 -24.76 -2.81
C LEU A 129 -34.98 -25.95 -3.08
N LEU A 130 -33.78 -25.98 -2.50
CA LEU A 130 -32.85 -27.11 -2.65
C LEU A 130 -33.50 -28.42 -2.20
N ARG A 131 -34.17 -28.42 -1.05
CA ARG A 131 -34.92 -29.58 -0.55
C ARG A 131 -36.01 -30.02 -1.53
N ALA A 132 -36.82 -29.08 -2.02
CA ALA A 132 -37.90 -29.38 -2.95
C ALA A 132 -37.36 -29.96 -4.27
N VAL A 133 -36.30 -29.37 -4.82
CA VAL A 133 -35.68 -29.84 -6.07
C VAL A 133 -35.03 -31.21 -5.90
N PHE A 134 -34.23 -31.42 -4.86
CA PHE A 134 -33.60 -32.72 -4.60
C PHE A 134 -34.59 -33.83 -4.23
N SER A 135 -35.81 -33.51 -3.81
CA SER A 135 -36.88 -34.50 -3.66
C SER A 135 -37.56 -34.89 -4.97
N ARG A 136 -37.40 -34.09 -6.04
CA ARG A 136 -38.08 -34.26 -7.33
C ARG A 136 -37.16 -34.63 -8.47
N ILE A 137 -35.88 -34.31 -8.39
CA ILE A 137 -34.90 -34.55 -9.46
C ILE A 137 -33.81 -35.47 -8.94
N ASP A 138 -33.60 -36.62 -9.59
CA ASP A 138 -32.49 -37.50 -9.26
C ASP A 138 -31.19 -36.92 -9.86
N ALA A 139 -30.40 -36.29 -9.01
CA ALA A 139 -29.16 -35.60 -9.35
C ALA A 139 -27.91 -36.46 -9.09
N THR A 140 -28.08 -37.63 -8.48
CA THR A 140 -27.01 -38.52 -7.99
C THR A 140 -25.94 -38.78 -9.04
N ALA A 141 -26.33 -39.05 -10.29
CA ALA A 141 -25.43 -39.45 -11.36
C ALA A 141 -24.39 -38.36 -11.69
N TRP A 142 -24.85 -37.12 -11.92
CA TRP A 142 -23.94 -36.02 -12.29
C TRP A 142 -23.25 -35.41 -11.08
N LEU A 143 -23.89 -35.41 -9.90
CA LEU A 143 -23.25 -34.99 -8.66
C LEU A 143 -22.08 -35.89 -8.26
N SER A 144 -22.21 -37.21 -8.43
CA SER A 144 -21.15 -38.17 -8.08
C SER A 144 -19.97 -38.17 -9.06
N GLN A 145 -20.21 -37.74 -10.31
CA GLN A 145 -19.21 -37.72 -11.38
C GLN A 145 -18.50 -36.37 -11.53
N SER A 146 -18.80 -35.40 -10.67
CA SER A 146 -18.22 -34.06 -10.73
C SER A 146 -17.93 -33.49 -9.34
N GLN A 147 -17.26 -32.34 -9.30
CA GLN A 147 -17.04 -31.59 -8.06
C GLN A 147 -18.03 -30.43 -7.96
N VAL A 148 -19.22 -30.70 -7.40
CA VAL A 148 -20.21 -29.67 -7.10
C VAL A 148 -20.12 -29.29 -5.64
N VAL A 149 -19.94 -28.00 -5.38
CA VAL A 149 -19.93 -27.41 -4.03
C VAL A 149 -21.13 -26.49 -3.93
N ILE A 150 -21.92 -26.61 -2.86
CA ILE A 150 -23.07 -25.74 -2.62
C ILE A 150 -22.80 -24.90 -1.38
N THR A 151 -23.14 -23.62 -1.45
CA THR A 151 -23.20 -22.73 -0.30
C THR A 151 -24.58 -22.11 -0.20
N ASP A 152 -25.12 -22.10 1.01
CA ASP A 152 -26.39 -21.47 1.36
C ASP A 152 -26.21 -20.13 2.07
N GLN A 153 -24.97 -19.67 2.24
CA GLN A 153 -24.62 -18.39 2.85
C GLN A 153 -23.56 -17.67 2.02
N ALA A 154 -23.65 -16.34 1.95
CA ALA A 154 -22.70 -15.51 1.22
C ALA A 154 -21.53 -15.06 2.12
N ASP A 155 -20.93 -15.96 2.90
CA ASP A 155 -19.83 -15.63 3.83
C ASP A 155 -18.51 -16.28 3.40
N ALA A 156 -17.47 -15.46 3.34
CA ALA A 156 -16.08 -15.87 3.15
C ALA A 156 -15.61 -16.91 4.18
N GLY A 157 -16.12 -16.86 5.41
CA GLY A 157 -15.80 -17.81 6.48
C GLY A 157 -16.27 -19.24 6.19
N GLU A 158 -17.40 -19.40 5.49
CA GLU A 158 -17.93 -20.71 5.13
C GLU A 158 -17.31 -21.23 3.82
N LEU A 159 -17.07 -20.34 2.86
CA LEU A 159 -16.55 -20.69 1.54
C LEU A 159 -15.06 -21.03 1.54
N GLY A 160 -14.26 -20.40 2.40
CA GLY A 160 -12.81 -20.65 2.50
C GLY A 160 -12.48 -22.13 2.73
N PRO A 161 -12.99 -22.78 3.80
CA PRO A 161 -12.78 -24.21 4.03
C PRO A 161 -13.30 -25.11 2.91
N LYS A 162 -14.41 -24.73 2.25
CA LYS A 162 -15.01 -25.49 1.13
C LYS A 162 -14.16 -25.46 -0.15
N LEU A 163 -13.34 -24.43 -0.32
CA LEU A 163 -12.43 -24.25 -1.46
C LEU A 163 -10.96 -24.53 -1.10
N ALA A 164 -10.66 -24.91 0.14
CA ALA A 164 -9.33 -25.30 0.55
C ALA A 164 -8.86 -26.52 -0.26
N GLY A 165 -7.70 -26.43 -0.90
CA GLY A 165 -7.21 -27.48 -1.81
C GLY A 165 -7.61 -27.28 -3.28
N ALA A 166 -8.46 -26.30 -3.61
CA ALA A 166 -8.88 -25.98 -4.97
C ALA A 166 -7.97 -24.97 -5.68
N GLU A 167 -6.85 -24.59 -5.07
CA GLU A 167 -5.91 -23.55 -5.53
C GLU A 167 -5.49 -23.74 -6.98
N GLY A 168 -5.06 -24.96 -7.30
CA GLY A 168 -4.62 -25.31 -8.66
C GLY A 168 -5.75 -25.26 -9.68
N THR A 169 -7.00 -25.49 -9.27
CA THR A 169 -8.19 -25.42 -10.13
C THR A 169 -8.60 -23.96 -10.39
N ILE A 170 -8.49 -23.10 -9.37
CA ILE A 170 -8.80 -21.67 -9.48
C ILE A 170 -7.83 -20.95 -10.43
N MET A 171 -6.54 -21.32 -10.40
CA MET A 171 -5.51 -20.80 -11.32
C MET A 171 -5.79 -21.04 -12.80
N LEU A 172 -6.57 -22.07 -13.13
CA LEU A 172 -6.85 -22.44 -14.51
C LEU A 172 -7.92 -21.57 -15.17
N GLY A 173 -8.47 -20.60 -14.44
CA GLY A 173 -9.48 -19.66 -14.93
C GLY A 173 -10.81 -19.84 -14.20
N VAL A 174 -11.46 -18.72 -13.90
CA VAL A 174 -12.75 -18.70 -13.21
C VAL A 174 -13.80 -17.98 -14.05
N ARG A 175 -15.00 -18.56 -14.10
CA ARG A 175 -16.16 -17.92 -14.72
C ARG A 175 -17.31 -17.84 -13.73
N ILE A 176 -17.94 -16.67 -13.66
CA ILE A 176 -19.15 -16.48 -12.85
C ILE A 176 -20.35 -16.40 -13.78
N ILE A 177 -21.39 -17.16 -13.45
CA ILE A 177 -22.66 -17.23 -14.18
C ILE A 177 -23.78 -16.88 -13.24
N GLU A 178 -24.51 -15.82 -13.55
CA GLU A 178 -25.77 -15.49 -12.87
C GLU A 178 -26.93 -16.19 -13.57
N HIS A 179 -27.65 -17.05 -12.85
CA HIS A 179 -28.83 -17.71 -13.41
C HIS A 179 -29.98 -16.70 -13.54
N PRO A 180 -30.46 -16.36 -14.76
CA PRO A 180 -31.40 -15.26 -15.00
C PRO A 180 -32.71 -15.35 -14.19
N ALA A 181 -33.31 -16.54 -14.10
CA ALA A 181 -34.54 -16.72 -13.31
C ALA A 181 -34.28 -16.60 -11.79
N SER A 182 -33.08 -16.99 -11.34
CA SER A 182 -32.67 -16.79 -9.94
C SER A 182 -32.36 -15.31 -9.65
N ARG A 183 -31.82 -14.54 -10.61
CA ARG A 183 -31.50 -13.11 -10.43
C ARG A 183 -32.72 -12.31 -9.97
N VAL A 184 -33.87 -12.56 -10.57
CA VAL A 184 -35.12 -11.88 -10.18
C VAL A 184 -35.59 -12.31 -8.79
N ARG A 185 -35.46 -13.60 -8.43
CA ARG A 185 -35.83 -14.16 -7.12
C ARG A 185 -34.92 -13.67 -5.99
N LEU A 186 -33.62 -13.67 -6.23
CA LEU A 186 -32.61 -13.29 -5.24
C LEU A 186 -32.48 -11.77 -5.12
N GLY A 187 -32.88 -10.99 -6.14
CA GLY A 187 -32.85 -9.53 -6.07
C GLY A 187 -31.45 -8.99 -5.75
N GLY A 188 -31.36 -8.01 -4.84
CA GLY A 188 -30.08 -7.43 -4.41
C GLY A 188 -29.12 -8.43 -3.74
N LEU A 189 -29.65 -9.50 -3.14
CA LEU A 189 -28.85 -10.57 -2.53
C LEU A 189 -28.01 -11.31 -3.58
N GLY A 190 -28.52 -11.46 -4.81
CA GLY A 190 -27.78 -12.10 -5.90
C GLY A 190 -26.53 -11.32 -6.31
N GLY A 191 -26.62 -9.98 -6.36
CA GLY A 191 -25.48 -9.11 -6.64
C GLY A 191 -24.42 -9.13 -5.54
N GLN A 192 -24.85 -9.16 -4.27
CA GLN A 192 -23.96 -9.31 -3.12
C GLN A 192 -23.22 -10.65 -3.16
N ILE A 193 -23.93 -11.76 -3.41
CA ILE A 193 -23.34 -13.10 -3.56
C ILE A 193 -22.30 -13.11 -4.69
N ALA A 194 -22.63 -12.53 -5.86
CA ALA A 194 -21.71 -12.47 -6.99
C ALA A 194 -20.43 -11.69 -6.65
N GLN A 195 -20.57 -10.60 -5.88
CA GLN A 195 -19.44 -9.77 -5.44
C GLN A 195 -18.54 -10.50 -4.44
N THR A 196 -19.12 -11.12 -3.41
CA THR A 196 -18.36 -11.95 -2.46
C THR A 196 -17.63 -13.09 -3.17
N LEU A 197 -18.27 -13.74 -4.15
CA LEU A 197 -17.64 -14.79 -4.94
C LEU A 197 -16.48 -14.28 -5.80
N ARG A 198 -16.58 -13.08 -6.39
CA ARG A 198 -15.47 -12.43 -7.11
C ARG A 198 -14.29 -12.18 -6.19
N GLU A 199 -14.53 -11.53 -5.06
CA GLU A 199 -13.49 -11.21 -4.07
C GLU A 199 -12.79 -12.46 -3.55
N LEU A 200 -13.53 -13.54 -3.29
CA LEU A 200 -12.95 -14.81 -2.85
C LEU A 200 -12.11 -15.48 -3.93
N VAL A 201 -12.59 -15.46 -5.18
CA VAL A 201 -11.83 -15.99 -6.32
C VAL A 201 -10.57 -15.17 -6.55
N ASP A 202 -10.64 -13.85 -6.47
CA ASP A 202 -9.50 -12.96 -6.64
C ASP A 202 -8.49 -13.12 -5.50
N ASN A 203 -8.95 -13.24 -4.25
CA ASN A 203 -8.10 -13.53 -3.09
C ASN A 203 -7.45 -14.91 -3.20
N ALA A 204 -8.20 -15.96 -3.58
CA ALA A 204 -7.64 -17.28 -3.82
C ALA A 204 -6.64 -17.24 -4.97
N ARG A 205 -6.94 -16.50 -6.04
CA ARG A 205 -6.03 -16.33 -7.18
C ARG A 205 -4.73 -15.66 -6.73
N MET A 206 -4.84 -14.55 -6.01
CA MET A 206 -3.71 -13.82 -5.47
C MET A 206 -2.87 -14.68 -4.53
N ASN A 207 -3.50 -15.42 -3.60
CA ASN A 207 -2.80 -16.31 -2.67
C ASN A 207 -2.00 -17.42 -3.37
N VAL A 208 -2.52 -17.96 -4.47
CA VAL A 208 -1.84 -19.04 -5.20
C VAL A 208 -0.74 -18.51 -6.09
N VAL A 209 -0.96 -17.41 -6.82
CA VAL A 209 0.11 -16.71 -7.55
C VAL A 209 1.23 -16.33 -6.58
N THR A 210 0.85 -15.77 -5.43
CA THR A 210 1.76 -15.45 -4.34
C THR A 210 2.51 -16.68 -3.83
N THR A 211 1.85 -17.82 -3.60
CA THR A 211 2.52 -19.04 -3.15
C THR A 211 3.46 -19.61 -4.21
N LEU A 212 3.08 -19.55 -5.49
CA LEU A 212 3.86 -20.03 -6.61
C LEU A 212 5.10 -19.14 -6.86
N LEU A 213 4.95 -17.82 -6.78
CA LEU A 213 6.06 -16.86 -6.91
C LEU A 213 6.98 -16.90 -5.68
N ARG A 214 6.42 -17.03 -4.48
CA ARG A 214 7.18 -16.95 -3.22
C ARG A 214 7.81 -18.25 -2.76
N CYS A 215 7.54 -19.40 -3.39
CA CYS A 215 8.15 -20.67 -3.00
C CYS A 215 9.68 -20.64 -3.14
N VAL A 216 10.17 -20.04 -4.22
CA VAL A 216 11.59 -19.81 -4.48
C VAL A 216 12.19 -18.89 -3.41
N GLY A 217 11.61 -17.70 -3.20
CA GLY A 217 12.10 -16.75 -2.20
C GLY A 217 12.05 -17.28 -0.76
N THR A 218 11.05 -18.08 -0.43
CA THR A 218 10.93 -18.72 0.89
C THR A 218 12.01 -19.77 1.10
N LEU A 219 12.28 -20.62 0.10
CA LEU A 219 13.37 -21.59 0.20
C LEU A 219 14.74 -20.91 0.24
N GLU A 220 14.93 -19.86 -0.56
CA GLU A 220 16.14 -19.02 -0.55
C GLU A 220 16.38 -18.42 0.85
N ASN A 221 15.33 -17.93 1.51
CA ASN A 221 15.41 -17.46 2.90
C ASN A 221 15.75 -18.59 3.87
N GLN A 222 15.09 -19.75 3.76
CA GLN A 222 15.34 -20.91 4.62
C GLN A 222 16.78 -21.40 4.50
N LEU A 223 17.31 -21.47 3.28
CA LEU A 223 18.69 -21.85 3.00
C LEU A 223 19.68 -20.81 3.52
N GLY A 224 19.42 -19.52 3.34
CA GLY A 224 20.25 -18.45 3.94
C GLY A 224 20.21 -18.40 5.47
N ASN A 225 19.18 -18.98 6.11
CA ASN A 225 19.10 -19.17 7.55
C ASN A 225 19.63 -20.53 8.04
N LEU A 226 19.92 -21.47 7.13
CA LEU A 226 20.35 -22.83 7.45
C LEU A 226 21.53 -22.88 8.43
N PRO A 227 22.59 -22.04 8.29
CA PRO A 227 23.71 -22.04 9.24
C PRO A 227 23.26 -21.69 10.67
N ARG A 228 22.29 -20.79 10.84
CA ARG A 228 21.80 -20.38 12.17
C ARG A 228 20.96 -21.47 12.83
N PHE A 229 20.11 -22.14 12.04
CA PHE A 229 19.27 -23.23 12.54
C PHE A 229 20.07 -24.49 12.86
N SER A 230 21.14 -24.75 12.11
CA SER A 230 22.04 -25.87 12.39
C SER A 230 23.01 -25.53 13.51
N LEU A 231 23.75 -24.42 13.45
CA LEU A 231 24.88 -24.14 14.35
C LEU A 231 24.53 -23.24 15.56
N GLY A 232 23.49 -22.41 15.47
CA GLY A 232 23.16 -21.38 16.47
C GLY A 232 22.17 -21.83 17.55
N ALA A 233 21.84 -20.99 18.53
CA ALA A 233 20.92 -21.36 19.62
C ALA A 233 19.48 -21.67 19.18
N GLY A 234 18.79 -22.53 19.95
CA GLY A 234 17.37 -22.85 19.77
C GLY A 234 16.49 -22.22 20.84
N VAL A 235 15.27 -22.75 21.01
CA VAL A 235 14.31 -22.30 22.04
C VAL A 235 13.93 -23.42 23.01
N GLU A 236 14.61 -24.55 22.98
CA GLU A 236 14.28 -25.74 23.76
C GLU A 236 14.46 -25.53 25.27
N ASP A 237 15.49 -24.78 25.65
CA ASP A 237 15.80 -24.36 27.04
C ASP A 237 14.76 -23.39 27.62
N LEU A 238 13.99 -22.70 26.76
CA LEU A 238 12.93 -21.81 27.19
C LEU A 238 11.64 -22.54 27.57
N ARG A 239 11.52 -23.83 27.25
CA ARG A 239 10.27 -24.58 27.42
C ARG A 239 9.84 -24.63 28.89
N GLY A 240 8.69 -24.04 29.20
CA GLY A 240 8.10 -24.03 30.55
C GLY A 240 8.86 -23.21 31.59
N ILE A 241 9.90 -22.45 31.22
CA ILE A 241 10.75 -21.71 32.18
C ILE A 241 9.98 -20.60 32.93
N ALA A 242 8.91 -20.09 32.33
CA ALA A 242 8.05 -19.05 32.87
C ALA A 242 6.64 -19.59 33.20
N ALA A 243 6.56 -20.86 33.63
CA ALA A 243 5.30 -21.50 34.01
C ALA A 243 4.52 -20.67 35.06
N GLY A 244 3.28 -20.33 34.73
CA GLY A 244 2.39 -19.55 35.62
C GLY A 244 2.78 -18.08 35.79
N ARG A 245 3.67 -17.55 34.94
CA ARG A 245 4.03 -16.13 34.90
C ARG A 245 3.25 -15.41 33.82
N LEU A 246 3.03 -14.12 34.02
CA LEU A 246 2.46 -13.23 33.01
C LEU A 246 3.41 -13.16 31.80
N GLY A 247 2.91 -13.53 30.62
CA GLY A 247 3.54 -13.24 29.34
C GLY A 247 2.87 -12.03 28.68
N VAL A 248 3.62 -10.99 28.32
CA VAL A 248 3.11 -9.80 27.62
C VAL A 248 3.56 -9.83 26.16
N VAL A 249 2.60 -9.96 25.25
CA VAL A 249 2.81 -9.90 23.80
C VAL A 249 2.60 -8.46 23.32
N VAL A 250 3.65 -7.85 22.76
CA VAL A 250 3.65 -6.45 22.31
C VAL A 250 3.58 -6.35 20.78
N SER A 251 2.41 -5.97 20.28
CA SER A 251 2.09 -5.84 18.85
C SER A 251 2.02 -4.36 18.40
N ALA A 252 2.10 -4.12 17.09
CA ALA A 252 2.31 -2.78 16.50
C ALA A 252 1.02 -1.99 16.18
N GLY A 253 -0.12 -2.40 16.73
CA GLY A 253 -1.39 -1.71 16.50
C GLY A 253 -1.42 -0.32 17.15
N PRO A 254 -2.27 0.60 16.63
CA PRO A 254 -2.27 1.99 17.06
C PRO A 254 -2.45 2.21 18.57
N SER A 255 -3.19 1.34 19.25
CA SER A 255 -3.46 1.48 20.68
C SER A 255 -2.25 1.23 21.58
N LEU A 256 -1.13 0.69 21.06
CA LEU A 256 0.08 0.41 21.86
C LEU A 256 0.53 1.62 22.69
N ARG A 257 0.37 2.83 22.15
CA ARG A 257 0.78 4.07 22.83
C ARG A 257 0.00 4.33 24.12
N ARG A 258 -1.18 3.73 24.31
CA ARG A 258 -2.01 3.90 25.51
C ARG A 258 -1.41 3.20 26.74
N ASN A 259 -0.65 2.12 26.52
CA ASN A 259 -0.21 1.24 27.60
C ASN A 259 1.29 0.93 27.60
N ILE A 260 2.05 1.34 26.58
CA ILE A 260 3.49 1.08 26.51
C ILE A 260 4.27 1.56 27.74
N ASP A 261 3.86 2.68 28.34
CA ASP A 261 4.55 3.28 29.49
C ASP A 261 4.42 2.44 30.77
N GLU A 262 3.40 1.57 30.87
CA GLU A 262 3.27 0.63 31.99
C GLU A 262 4.42 -0.39 32.04
N LEU A 263 4.99 -0.74 30.87
CA LEU A 263 6.14 -1.64 30.80
C LEU A 263 7.45 -0.98 31.25
N ALA A 264 7.54 0.36 31.21
CA ALA A 264 8.70 1.11 31.68
C ALA A 264 8.74 1.24 33.21
N ARG A 265 7.66 0.86 33.91
CA ARG A 265 7.59 0.97 35.37
C ARG A 265 8.66 0.09 36.04
N PRO A 266 9.36 0.59 37.08
CA PRO A 266 10.42 -0.16 37.74
C PRO A 266 9.98 -1.56 38.20
N GLY A 267 10.82 -2.56 37.92
CA GLY A 267 10.62 -3.96 38.33
C GLY A 267 9.54 -4.73 37.57
N VAL A 268 8.76 -4.11 36.65
CA VAL A 268 7.77 -4.85 35.83
C VAL A 268 8.46 -5.91 34.99
N ARG A 269 9.52 -5.52 34.27
CA ARG A 269 10.29 -6.43 33.42
C ARG A 269 10.82 -7.65 34.19
N ASP A 270 11.20 -7.49 35.45
CA ASP A 270 11.75 -8.60 36.24
C ASP A 270 10.69 -9.67 36.57
N ARG A 271 9.41 -9.29 36.58
CA ARG A 271 8.30 -10.11 37.11
C ARG A 271 7.41 -10.72 36.03
N CYS A 272 7.59 -10.37 34.76
CA CYS A 272 6.82 -10.88 33.63
C CYS A 272 7.73 -11.14 32.42
N VAL A 273 7.23 -11.86 31.40
CA VAL A 273 7.96 -12.09 30.14
C VAL A 273 7.40 -11.20 29.04
N ILE A 274 8.12 -10.12 28.72
CA ILE A 274 7.82 -9.24 27.58
C ILE A 274 8.38 -9.82 26.26
N ILE A 275 7.49 -10.10 25.29
CA ILE A 275 7.80 -10.61 23.95
C ILE A 275 7.24 -9.63 22.91
N ALA A 276 8.13 -9.00 22.15
CA ALA A 276 7.78 -7.95 21.19
C ALA A 276 7.80 -8.47 19.75
N THR A 277 6.91 -7.94 18.92
CA THR A 277 7.05 -8.05 17.46
C THR A 277 8.22 -7.20 16.97
N GLN A 278 8.92 -7.59 15.90
CA GLN A 278 10.04 -6.80 15.36
C GLN A 278 9.71 -5.32 15.10
N THR A 279 8.48 -5.03 14.69
CA THR A 279 7.98 -3.68 14.42
C THR A 279 7.85 -2.79 15.67
N THR A 280 7.76 -3.36 16.87
CA THR A 280 7.61 -2.59 18.12
C THR A 280 8.92 -2.34 18.86
N LEU A 281 10.04 -2.88 18.37
CA LEU A 281 11.34 -2.75 19.04
C LEU A 281 11.78 -1.29 19.21
N LYS A 282 11.86 -0.51 18.13
CA LYS A 282 12.27 0.90 18.20
C LYS A 282 11.34 1.73 19.12
N PRO A 283 9.99 1.62 19.01
CA PRO A 283 9.08 2.25 19.97
C PRO A 283 9.34 1.90 21.43
N LEU A 284 9.64 0.63 21.75
CA LEU A 284 9.96 0.19 23.11
C LEU A 284 11.29 0.76 23.59
N LEU A 285 12.35 0.70 22.77
CA LEU A 285 13.66 1.24 23.11
C LEU A 285 13.63 2.75 23.33
N ALA A 286 12.83 3.49 22.54
CA ALA A 286 12.64 4.94 22.72
C ALA A 286 12.02 5.29 24.09
N LYS A 287 11.33 4.35 24.73
CA LYS A 287 10.78 4.46 26.10
C LYS A 287 11.67 3.83 27.17
N GLY A 288 12.89 3.39 26.81
CA GLY A 288 13.81 2.70 27.72
C GLY A 288 13.40 1.26 28.05
N ILE A 289 12.51 0.65 27.27
CA ILE A 289 12.01 -0.70 27.49
C ILE A 289 12.79 -1.68 26.61
N ALA A 290 13.62 -2.52 27.22
CA ALA A 290 14.28 -3.63 26.54
C ALA A 290 13.42 -4.91 26.70
N PRO A 291 12.67 -5.37 25.66
CA PRO A 291 11.91 -6.61 25.77
C PRO A 291 12.85 -7.81 26.00
N HIS A 292 12.35 -8.92 26.53
CA HIS A 292 13.18 -10.12 26.68
C HIS A 292 13.46 -10.77 25.33
N TYR A 293 12.41 -10.85 24.51
CA TYR A 293 12.49 -11.43 23.18
C TYR A 293 11.83 -10.51 22.16
N VAL A 294 12.45 -10.42 20.99
CA VAL A 294 11.84 -9.89 19.77
C VAL A 294 11.61 -11.07 18.84
N THR A 295 10.45 -11.19 18.21
CA THR A 295 10.22 -12.22 17.21
C THR A 295 10.16 -11.66 15.79
N ALA A 296 10.59 -12.45 14.81
CA ALA A 296 10.56 -12.07 13.40
C ALA A 296 10.22 -13.27 12.49
N LEU A 297 9.39 -13.03 11.48
CA LEU A 297 9.05 -14.02 10.45
C LEU A 297 8.80 -13.44 9.05
N ASP A 298 9.01 -12.14 8.87
CA ASP A 298 8.79 -11.45 7.60
C ASP A 298 9.83 -11.85 6.55
N TYR A 299 9.38 -12.11 5.33
CA TYR A 299 10.18 -12.69 4.24
C TYR A 299 10.88 -11.65 3.36
N HIS A 300 10.54 -10.36 3.51
CA HIS A 300 11.01 -9.28 2.65
C HIS A 300 12.22 -8.56 3.24
N GLU A 301 13.14 -8.13 2.38
CA GLU A 301 14.34 -7.39 2.77
C GLU A 301 14.07 -6.07 3.51
N ILE A 302 12.87 -5.49 3.35
CA ILE A 302 12.46 -4.22 3.98
C ILE A 302 12.52 -4.32 5.51
N SER A 303 12.44 -5.52 6.07
CA SER A 303 12.55 -5.77 7.51
C SER A 303 13.91 -5.36 8.09
N ARG A 304 14.98 -5.19 7.28
CA ARG A 304 16.25 -4.57 7.70
C ARG A 304 16.01 -3.24 8.44
N ARG A 305 15.04 -2.45 7.96
CA ARG A 305 14.70 -1.11 8.49
C ARG A 305 14.29 -1.10 9.95
N PHE A 306 13.77 -2.21 10.47
CA PHE A 306 13.39 -2.30 11.89
C PHE A 306 14.62 -2.32 12.82
N TYR A 307 15.80 -2.59 12.29
CA TYR A 307 17.05 -2.74 13.05
C TYR A 307 18.10 -1.66 12.77
N GLU A 308 17.92 -0.88 11.70
CA GLU A 308 18.81 0.23 11.35
C GLU A 308 18.93 1.27 12.48
N GLY A 309 20.16 1.65 12.83
CA GLY A 309 20.44 2.69 13.82
C GLY A 309 20.19 2.28 15.27
N ILE A 310 19.98 1.01 15.57
CA ILE A 310 19.85 0.52 16.96
C ILE A 310 21.23 0.50 17.62
N ASP A 311 21.35 1.13 18.80
CA ASP A 311 22.51 0.99 19.67
C ASP A 311 22.57 -0.45 20.22
N PRO A 312 23.63 -1.23 19.95
CA PRO A 312 23.80 -2.57 20.50
C PRO A 312 23.72 -2.62 22.03
N SER A 313 24.04 -1.53 22.73
CA SER A 313 23.96 -1.44 24.18
C SER A 313 22.51 -1.52 24.68
N ALA A 314 21.55 -0.99 23.92
CA ALA A 314 20.14 -0.92 24.26
C ALA A 314 19.42 -2.28 24.19
N ILE A 315 19.99 -3.24 23.44
CA ILE A 315 19.42 -4.58 23.25
C ILE A 315 20.24 -5.70 23.93
N ARG A 316 21.19 -5.36 24.80
CA ARG A 316 22.06 -6.35 25.48
C ARG A 316 21.26 -7.46 26.20
N GLU A 317 20.10 -7.09 26.73
CA GLU A 317 19.21 -7.97 27.48
C GLU A 317 18.03 -8.51 26.64
N THR A 318 18.08 -8.33 25.32
CA THR A 318 17.06 -8.74 24.36
C THR A 318 17.63 -9.74 23.36
N GLU A 319 16.89 -10.81 23.07
CA GLU A 319 17.28 -11.81 22.08
C GLU A 319 16.25 -11.87 20.94
N LEU A 320 16.72 -12.11 19.71
CA LEU A 320 15.86 -12.26 18.54
C LEU A 320 15.47 -13.74 18.37
N VAL A 321 14.18 -14.02 18.20
CA VAL A 321 13.65 -15.37 17.93
C VAL A 321 13.06 -15.39 16.52
N ILE A 322 13.64 -16.20 15.64
CA ILE A 322 13.28 -16.22 14.22
C ILE A 322 12.55 -17.49 13.78
N ASP A 323 11.60 -17.32 12.86
CA ASP A 323 11.06 -18.39 12.00
C ASP A 323 12.02 -18.65 10.82
N SER A 324 12.08 -19.89 10.34
CA SER A 324 12.93 -20.31 9.21
C SER A 324 12.73 -19.50 7.92
N LYS A 325 11.52 -19.00 7.68
CA LYS A 325 11.17 -18.26 6.46
C LYS A 325 11.52 -16.77 6.51
N VAL A 326 12.01 -16.27 7.64
CA VAL A 326 12.39 -14.86 7.78
C VAL A 326 13.45 -14.51 6.76
N ASN A 327 13.44 -13.29 6.22
CA ASN A 327 14.52 -12.85 5.35
C ASN A 327 15.86 -12.87 6.12
N PRO A 328 16.93 -13.49 5.59
CA PRO A 328 18.23 -13.56 6.27
C PRO A 328 18.85 -12.20 6.62
N VAL A 329 18.41 -11.12 5.95
CA VAL A 329 18.79 -9.75 6.29
C VAL A 329 18.43 -9.36 7.72
N VAL A 330 17.36 -9.95 8.28
CA VAL A 330 16.87 -9.65 9.62
C VAL A 330 17.89 -10.07 10.68
N PRO A 331 18.28 -11.35 10.77
CA PRO A 331 19.33 -11.76 11.70
C PRO A 331 20.75 -11.29 11.30
N GLU A 332 20.97 -10.75 10.09
CA GLU A 332 22.22 -10.04 9.73
C GLU A 332 22.26 -8.62 10.30
N ALA A 333 21.14 -7.91 10.25
CA ALA A 333 21.01 -6.57 10.79
C ALA A 333 20.90 -6.54 12.33
N TRP A 334 20.58 -7.69 12.96
CA TRP A 334 20.46 -7.82 14.39
C TRP A 334 21.83 -7.83 15.10
N PRO A 335 22.13 -6.86 15.99
CA PRO A 335 23.43 -6.79 16.66
C PRO A 335 23.53 -7.69 17.91
N GLY A 336 22.46 -8.40 18.29
CA GLY A 336 22.38 -9.21 19.50
C GLY A 336 22.40 -10.72 19.25
N ARG A 337 21.97 -11.50 20.25
CA ARG A 337 21.85 -12.97 20.14
C ARG A 337 20.60 -13.37 19.36
N VAL A 338 20.70 -14.45 18.60
CA VAL A 338 19.60 -15.01 17.79
C VAL A 338 19.28 -16.43 18.25
N ARG A 339 17.99 -16.76 18.32
CA ARG A 339 17.44 -18.09 18.59
C ARG A 339 16.53 -18.50 17.44
N CYS A 340 16.52 -19.79 17.12
CA CYS A 340 15.70 -20.34 16.05
C CYS A 340 14.60 -21.24 16.63
N ILE A 341 13.35 -21.08 16.17
CA ILE A 341 12.29 -22.05 16.49
C ILE A 341 12.46 -23.32 15.64
N PRO A 342 11.95 -24.49 16.04
CA PRO A 342 12.02 -25.70 15.20
C PRO A 342 11.30 -25.52 13.84
N SER A 343 11.93 -25.95 12.75
CA SER A 343 11.38 -25.90 11.38
C SER A 343 11.46 -27.27 10.72
N ARG A 344 10.30 -27.78 10.28
CA ARG A 344 10.21 -29.08 9.60
C ARG A 344 10.90 -29.08 8.24
N GLU A 345 10.88 -27.94 7.56
CA GLU A 345 11.47 -27.73 6.24
C GLU A 345 12.99 -27.79 6.34
N ILE A 346 13.57 -27.02 7.26
CA ILE A 346 15.01 -27.07 7.55
C ILE A 346 15.42 -28.45 8.09
N ASP A 347 14.64 -29.05 8.99
CA ASP A 347 14.90 -30.39 9.50
C ASP A 347 14.89 -31.44 8.36
N GLY A 348 14.02 -31.29 7.35
CA GLY A 348 14.02 -32.13 6.15
C GLY A 348 15.30 -31.98 5.31
N ILE A 349 15.81 -30.76 5.20
CA ILE A 349 17.08 -30.45 4.52
C ILE A 349 18.28 -31.00 5.32
N LEU A 350 18.26 -30.91 6.65
CA LEU A 350 19.35 -31.39 7.52
C LEU A 350 19.33 -32.91 7.76
N GLY A 351 18.16 -33.54 7.79
CA GLY A 351 17.99 -34.97 7.99
C GLY A 351 18.49 -35.39 9.38
N SER A 352 19.46 -36.31 9.45
CA SER A 352 20.04 -36.76 10.72
C SER A 352 20.80 -35.67 11.48
N HIS A 353 21.16 -34.56 10.83
CA HIS A 353 21.81 -33.40 11.45
C HIS A 353 20.81 -32.39 12.01
N ALA A 354 19.50 -32.64 11.88
CA ALA A 354 18.47 -31.77 12.42
C ALA A 354 18.52 -31.77 13.96
N ARG A 355 18.32 -30.59 14.56
CA ARG A 355 18.15 -30.45 16.01
C ARG A 355 16.88 -31.15 16.51
N GLY A 356 15.84 -31.15 15.67
CA GLY A 356 14.50 -31.55 16.05
C GLY A 356 13.87 -30.55 17.04
N GLY A 357 12.76 -30.96 17.67
CA GLY A 357 12.03 -30.13 18.62
C GLY A 357 10.52 -30.24 18.44
N THR A 358 9.77 -29.66 19.39
CA THR A 358 8.31 -29.59 19.26
C THR A 358 7.97 -28.52 18.23
N ALA A 359 7.30 -28.89 17.15
CA ALA A 359 6.86 -27.94 16.13
C ALA A 359 5.94 -26.87 16.73
N PHE A 360 6.21 -25.61 16.40
CA PHE A 360 5.33 -24.50 16.74
C PHE A 360 4.04 -24.56 15.89
N PRO A 361 2.92 -24.04 16.40
CA PRO A 361 1.71 -23.91 15.58
C PRO A 361 1.99 -23.01 14.37
N PRO A 362 1.38 -23.27 13.20
CA PRO A 362 1.53 -22.41 12.03
C PRO A 362 1.13 -20.96 12.36
N CYS A 363 2.08 -20.04 12.18
CA CYS A 363 1.94 -18.61 12.49
C CYS A 363 1.75 -17.79 11.21
N ALA A 364 0.67 -17.01 11.18
CA ALA A 364 0.34 -16.13 10.05
C ALA A 364 0.96 -14.72 10.20
N THR A 365 1.26 -14.28 11.43
CA THR A 365 1.85 -12.96 11.72
C THR A 365 2.88 -13.07 12.84
N VAL A 366 3.77 -12.08 12.94
CA VAL A 366 4.77 -11.99 14.01
C VAL A 366 4.12 -12.07 15.40
N ALA A 367 2.94 -11.48 15.58
CA ALA A 367 2.22 -11.55 16.85
C ALA A 367 1.75 -12.96 17.22
N HIS A 368 1.37 -13.79 16.24
CA HIS A 368 1.08 -15.22 16.50
C HIS A 368 2.33 -15.95 17.01
N LEU A 369 3.51 -15.62 16.46
CA LEU A 369 4.78 -16.18 16.89
C LEU A 369 5.14 -15.73 18.31
N CYS A 370 4.90 -14.46 18.68
CA CYS A 370 5.04 -13.99 20.05
C CYS A 370 4.15 -14.78 21.02
N HIS A 371 2.87 -14.97 20.69
CA HIS A 371 1.93 -15.76 21.52
C HIS A 371 2.37 -17.21 21.65
N ALA A 372 2.77 -17.84 20.54
CA ALA A 372 3.26 -19.20 20.53
C ALA A 372 4.53 -19.37 21.40
N LEU A 373 5.45 -18.41 21.35
CA LEU A 373 6.64 -18.39 22.20
C LEU A 373 6.26 -18.23 23.68
N ALA A 374 5.33 -17.33 24.03
CA ALA A 374 4.85 -17.17 25.40
C ALA A 374 4.28 -18.48 25.96
N ARG A 375 3.47 -19.18 25.16
CA ARG A 375 2.90 -20.49 25.52
C ARG A 375 3.94 -21.60 25.58
N HIS A 376 4.94 -21.60 24.70
CA HIS A 376 6.08 -22.53 24.78
C HIS A 376 6.87 -22.34 26.09
N MET A 377 7.01 -21.09 26.54
CA MET A 377 7.62 -20.73 27.83
C MET A 377 6.74 -21.07 29.05
N GLY A 378 5.48 -21.46 28.85
CA GLY A 378 4.55 -21.81 29.93
C GLY A 378 3.81 -20.61 30.55
N CYS A 379 3.87 -19.43 29.95
CA CYS A 379 3.20 -18.25 30.48
C CYS A 379 1.68 -18.47 30.58
N ASP A 380 1.12 -18.12 31.73
CA ASP A 380 -0.32 -18.13 31.99
C ASP A 380 -0.61 -17.18 33.18
N PRO A 381 -1.36 -16.08 32.95
CA PRO A 381 -2.00 -15.69 31.69
C PRO A 381 -1.02 -15.13 30.63
N VAL A 382 -1.49 -15.04 29.39
CA VAL A 382 -0.86 -14.23 28.32
C VAL A 382 -1.69 -12.98 28.08
N ALA A 383 -1.08 -11.80 28.21
CA ALA A 383 -1.69 -10.50 27.91
C ALA A 383 -1.24 -9.97 26.55
N LEU A 384 -2.19 -9.47 25.77
CA LEU A 384 -1.96 -8.86 24.45
C LEU A 384 -2.03 -7.35 24.58
N ILE A 385 -1.04 -6.62 24.04
CA ILE A 385 -1.09 -5.15 23.91
C ILE A 385 -0.75 -4.71 22.49
N GLY A 386 -1.34 -3.61 22.03
CA GLY A 386 -1.22 -3.16 20.64
C GLY A 386 -1.69 -4.20 19.62
N GLN A 387 -2.56 -5.13 20.01
CA GLN A 387 -3.12 -6.18 19.15
C GLN A 387 -4.46 -5.72 18.57
N ASP A 388 -4.47 -4.57 17.90
CA ASP A 388 -5.72 -3.89 17.55
C ASP A 388 -6.57 -4.68 16.55
N LEU A 389 -5.94 -5.26 15.52
CA LEU A 389 -6.63 -5.94 14.41
C LEU A 389 -7.72 -5.07 13.76
N GLY A 390 -7.50 -3.76 13.77
CA GLY A 390 -8.35 -2.72 13.21
C GLY A 390 -7.65 -1.36 13.33
N PHE A 391 -8.24 -0.36 12.68
CA PHE A 391 -7.71 0.99 12.59
C PHE A 391 -8.21 1.85 13.75
N THR A 392 -7.71 1.55 14.95
CA THR A 392 -8.08 2.28 16.18
C THR A 392 -7.83 3.77 16.00
N ASP A 393 -8.83 4.58 16.37
CA ASP A 393 -8.82 6.04 16.26
C ASP A 393 -8.57 6.60 14.85
N GLY A 394 -8.83 5.78 13.80
CA GLY A 394 -8.64 6.16 12.40
C GLY A 394 -7.19 6.14 11.93
N LEU A 395 -6.33 5.38 12.62
CA LEU A 395 -4.90 5.28 12.33
C LEU A 395 -4.55 3.89 11.76
N TYR A 396 -3.70 3.87 10.75
CA TYR A 396 -3.10 2.65 10.22
C TYR A 396 -1.89 2.24 11.06
N TYR A 397 -1.05 3.21 11.41
CA TYR A 397 0.17 2.98 12.19
C TYR A 397 0.07 3.57 13.60
N ALA A 398 0.78 2.95 14.54
CA ALA A 398 0.96 3.54 15.86
C ALA A 398 1.70 4.88 15.79
N PRO A 399 1.28 5.91 16.54
CA PRO A 399 1.96 7.21 16.53
C PRO A 399 3.44 7.11 16.91
N GLY A 400 4.33 7.63 16.05
CA GLY A 400 5.79 7.54 16.21
C GLY A 400 6.41 6.31 15.55
N ASN A 401 5.71 5.66 14.61
CA ASN A 401 6.26 4.59 13.79
C ASN A 401 7.26 5.17 12.75
N ALA A 402 8.30 4.43 12.43
CA ALA A 402 9.34 4.84 11.47
C ALA A 402 8.79 5.20 10.08
N ILE A 403 7.61 4.71 9.69
CA ILE A 403 6.95 5.11 8.44
C ILE A 403 6.60 6.61 8.41
N HIS A 404 6.36 7.24 9.57
CA HIS A 404 6.13 8.69 9.67
C HIS A 404 7.35 9.48 9.23
N ASP A 405 8.56 8.98 9.47
CA ASP A 405 9.80 9.60 8.99
C ASP A 405 9.95 9.47 7.47
N VAL A 406 9.50 8.35 6.89
CA VAL A 406 9.50 8.13 5.43
C VAL A 406 8.51 9.06 4.72
N TRP A 407 7.37 9.35 5.36
CA TRP A 407 6.39 10.31 4.86
C TRP A 407 6.76 11.76 5.14
N ASN A 408 7.79 12.02 5.95
CA ASN A 408 8.22 13.37 6.30
C ASN A 408 8.45 14.30 5.10
N PRO A 409 9.05 13.84 3.98
CA PRO A 409 9.21 14.65 2.77
C PRO A 409 7.90 14.94 2.04
N GLU A 410 6.79 14.29 2.39
CA GLU A 410 5.47 14.49 1.76
C GLU A 410 4.54 15.37 2.60
N PHE A 411 4.87 15.62 3.87
CA PHE A 411 4.02 16.39 4.76
C PHE A 411 3.98 17.89 4.41
N GLY A 412 2.80 18.48 4.57
CA GLY A 412 2.57 19.92 4.42
C GLY A 412 1.14 20.32 4.79
N ASP A 413 0.79 21.59 4.52
CA ASP A 413 -0.49 22.19 4.91
C ASP A 413 -1.72 21.42 4.40
N PHE A 414 -1.59 20.69 3.30
CA PHE A 414 -2.69 19.96 2.64
C PHE A 414 -2.47 18.44 2.62
N ASN A 415 -1.36 17.97 3.16
CA ASN A 415 -1.02 16.56 3.27
C ASN A 415 -0.50 16.28 4.68
N THR A 416 -1.42 16.32 5.65
CA THR A 416 -1.12 16.12 7.07
C THR A 416 -0.86 14.64 7.37
N ILE A 417 -0.27 14.35 8.53
CA ILE A 417 -0.10 12.97 9.00
C ILE A 417 -1.45 12.25 9.12
N GLU A 418 -2.50 12.92 9.58
CA GLU A 418 -3.85 12.35 9.69
C GLU A 418 -4.46 12.05 8.31
N THR A 419 -4.20 12.92 7.33
CA THR A 419 -4.63 12.68 5.94
C THR A 419 -3.92 11.46 5.37
N MET A 420 -2.59 11.33 5.56
CA MET A 420 -1.83 10.19 5.07
C MET A 420 -2.20 8.87 5.76
N GLU A 421 -2.43 8.89 7.07
CA GLU A 421 -2.94 7.74 7.83
C GLU A 421 -4.31 7.29 7.28
N TRP A 422 -5.23 8.23 7.05
CA TRP A 422 -6.53 7.91 6.49
C TRP A 422 -6.46 7.44 5.03
N GLU A 423 -5.64 8.10 4.19
CA GLU A 423 -5.39 7.65 2.81
C GLU A 423 -4.87 6.22 2.78
N ARG A 424 -3.97 5.87 3.71
CA ARG A 424 -3.45 4.51 3.83
C ARG A 424 -4.55 3.49 4.11
N ILE A 425 -5.54 3.84 4.94
CA ILE A 425 -6.70 2.98 5.23
C ILE A 425 -7.60 2.87 3.99
N VAL A 426 -8.03 4.00 3.43
CA VAL A 426 -9.09 4.05 2.42
C VAL A 426 -8.61 3.58 1.03
N ARG A 427 -7.31 3.57 0.75
CA ARG A 427 -6.74 2.91 -0.44
C ARG A 427 -7.10 1.43 -0.54
N HIS A 428 -7.39 0.78 0.58
CA HIS A 428 -7.83 -0.62 0.64
C HIS A 428 -9.34 -0.77 0.84
N ARG A 429 -10.16 0.25 0.48
CA ARG A 429 -11.62 0.29 0.73
C ARG A 429 -12.38 -0.97 0.34
N GLY A 430 -12.04 -1.59 -0.79
CA GLY A 430 -12.68 -2.83 -1.24
C GLY A 430 -12.45 -4.03 -0.31
N MET A 431 -11.49 -3.93 0.60
CA MET A 431 -11.17 -4.94 1.61
C MET A 431 -11.57 -4.50 3.03
N LEU A 432 -12.11 -3.29 3.21
CA LEU A 432 -12.50 -2.78 4.52
C LEU A 432 -13.85 -3.34 4.95
N SER A 433 -13.96 -3.57 6.25
CA SER A 433 -15.19 -3.96 6.92
C SER A 433 -15.29 -3.24 8.27
N THR A 434 -16.50 -3.05 8.73
CA THR A 434 -16.77 -2.38 10.01
C THR A 434 -16.98 -3.42 11.12
N ARG A 435 -16.44 -3.15 12.32
CA ARG A 435 -16.65 -3.92 13.54
C ARG A 435 -16.92 -2.98 14.72
N GLU A 436 -17.20 -3.58 15.87
CA GLU A 436 -17.19 -2.89 17.16
C GLU A 436 -15.80 -3.03 17.79
N ASP A 437 -15.27 -1.92 18.29
CA ASP A 437 -14.07 -1.91 19.14
C ASP A 437 -14.40 -2.42 20.55
N ILE A 438 -13.38 -2.56 21.40
CA ILE A 438 -13.57 -2.97 22.80
C ILE A 438 -14.44 -2.00 23.64
N HIS A 439 -14.70 -0.79 23.15
CA HIS A 439 -15.54 0.23 23.78
C HIS A 439 -16.94 0.33 23.15
N GLY A 440 -17.28 -0.54 22.18
CA GLY A 440 -18.56 -0.53 21.47
C GLY A 440 -18.68 0.53 20.37
N ARG A 441 -17.57 1.16 19.95
CA ARG A 441 -17.53 2.15 18.87
C ARG A 441 -17.27 1.50 17.52
N ARG A 442 -17.69 2.18 16.45
CA ARG A 442 -17.44 1.77 15.06
C ARG A 442 -15.94 1.82 14.75
N ILE A 443 -15.34 0.71 14.33
CA ILE A 443 -13.94 0.61 13.88
C ILE A 443 -13.86 -0.07 12.51
N PHE A 444 -12.94 0.40 11.65
CA PHE A 444 -12.62 -0.28 10.40
C PHE A 444 -11.54 -1.33 10.61
N THR A 445 -11.65 -2.44 9.88
CA THR A 445 -10.63 -3.49 9.78
C THR A 445 -10.67 -4.09 8.38
N ASP A 446 -9.56 -4.63 7.89
CA ASP A 446 -9.50 -5.23 6.55
C ASP A 446 -9.66 -6.76 6.58
N VAL A 447 -9.85 -7.36 5.40
CA VAL A 447 -9.97 -8.83 5.24
C VAL A 447 -8.76 -9.58 5.80
N GLN A 448 -7.56 -8.99 5.70
CA GLN A 448 -6.31 -9.61 6.17
C GLN A 448 -6.27 -9.68 7.70
N MET A 449 -6.53 -8.57 8.38
CA MET A 449 -6.65 -8.48 9.84
C MET A 449 -7.80 -9.32 10.38
N LEU A 450 -8.93 -9.43 9.67
CA LEU A 450 -10.00 -10.36 10.04
C LEU A 450 -9.56 -11.82 9.96
N THR A 451 -8.75 -12.17 8.96
CA THR A 451 -8.16 -13.51 8.85
C THR A 451 -7.22 -13.77 10.03
N TYR A 452 -6.45 -12.77 10.44
CA TYR A 452 -5.59 -12.84 11.63
C TYR A 452 -6.40 -12.97 12.92
N LEU A 453 -7.48 -12.20 13.07
CA LEU A 453 -8.39 -12.29 14.21
C LEU A 453 -8.97 -13.71 14.35
N ARG A 454 -9.51 -14.27 13.26
CA ARG A 454 -10.06 -15.64 13.25
C ARG A 454 -9.01 -16.69 13.64
N ARG A 455 -7.75 -16.50 13.20
CA ARG A 455 -6.65 -17.39 13.56
C ARG A 455 -6.31 -17.28 15.04
N PHE A 456 -6.23 -16.08 15.60
CA PHE A 456 -6.07 -15.86 17.03
C PHE A 456 -7.21 -16.49 17.84
N GLU A 457 -8.47 -16.28 17.46
CA GLU A 457 -9.62 -16.86 18.16
C GLU A 457 -9.62 -18.39 18.15
N THR A 458 -9.09 -19.01 17.10
CA THR A 458 -8.86 -20.46 17.07
C THR A 458 -7.83 -20.88 18.12
N VAL A 459 -6.72 -20.15 18.22
CA VAL A 459 -5.67 -20.39 19.24
C VAL A 459 -6.22 -20.16 20.65
N PHE A 460 -7.02 -19.11 20.87
CA PHE A 460 -7.60 -18.80 22.17
C PHE A 460 -8.64 -19.84 22.61
N LEU A 461 -9.40 -20.40 21.66
CA LEU A 461 -10.29 -21.54 21.94
C LEU A 461 -9.50 -22.78 22.38
N GLU A 462 -8.34 -23.05 21.78
CA GLU A 462 -7.46 -24.14 22.20
C GLU A 462 -6.87 -23.89 23.60
N ASP A 463 -6.48 -22.64 23.90
CA ASP A 463 -6.01 -22.23 25.23
C ASP A 463 -7.12 -22.38 26.30
N GLU A 464 -8.33 -21.89 26.03
CA GLU A 464 -9.50 -22.03 26.92
C GLU A 464 -9.82 -23.51 27.20
N ARG A 465 -9.79 -24.37 26.17
CA ARG A 465 -9.98 -25.83 26.32
C ARG A 465 -8.92 -26.48 27.19
N ARG A 466 -7.73 -25.87 27.30
CA ARG A 466 -6.63 -26.31 28.18
C ARG A 466 -6.68 -25.64 29.56
N GLY A 467 -7.66 -24.76 29.81
CA GLY A 467 -7.80 -24.00 31.05
C GLY A 467 -6.82 -22.83 31.17
N LEU A 468 -6.20 -22.40 30.06
CA LEU A 468 -5.26 -21.28 30.03
C LEU A 468 -5.99 -19.97 29.74
N ARG A 469 -5.51 -18.87 30.32
CA ARG A 469 -6.12 -17.54 30.23
C ARG A 469 -5.42 -16.67 29.21
N VAL A 470 -6.20 -15.86 28.49
CA VAL A 470 -5.72 -14.81 27.58
C VAL A 470 -6.40 -13.51 27.95
N ILE A 471 -5.60 -12.46 28.19
CA ILE A 471 -6.07 -11.13 28.57
C ILE A 471 -5.88 -10.19 27.38
N ASP A 472 -6.96 -9.57 26.92
CA ASP A 472 -6.92 -8.50 25.94
C ASP A 472 -6.68 -7.16 26.66
N ALA A 473 -5.40 -6.86 26.86
CA ALA A 473 -4.91 -5.60 27.42
C ALA A 473 -4.59 -4.55 26.35
N THR A 474 -5.16 -4.71 25.14
CA THR A 474 -4.90 -3.84 23.99
C THR A 474 -5.37 -2.41 24.25
N GLU A 475 -6.41 -2.22 25.07
CA GLU A 475 -7.01 -0.91 25.34
C GLU A 475 -7.43 -0.18 24.06
N GLY A 476 -7.76 -0.95 23.01
CA GLY A 476 -8.22 -0.49 21.70
C GLY A 476 -8.49 -1.69 20.79
N GLY A 477 -8.77 -1.41 19.52
CA GLY A 477 -8.94 -2.44 18.50
C GLY A 477 -10.25 -3.22 18.54
N VAL A 478 -10.36 -4.16 17.61
CA VAL A 478 -11.51 -5.06 17.49
C VAL A 478 -11.59 -5.97 18.71
N ARG A 479 -12.82 -6.17 19.20
CA ARG A 479 -13.10 -7.12 20.27
C ARG A 479 -12.71 -8.54 19.86
N LYS A 480 -11.89 -9.19 20.68
CA LYS A 480 -11.43 -10.56 20.47
C LYS A 480 -12.30 -11.53 21.25
N SER A 481 -12.75 -12.62 20.62
CA SER A 481 -13.51 -13.65 21.33
C SER A 481 -12.59 -14.47 22.24
N ARG A 482 -13.14 -14.98 23.36
CA ARG A 482 -12.43 -15.88 24.31
C ARG A 482 -11.24 -15.23 25.04
N THR A 483 -11.26 -13.91 25.21
CA THR A 483 -10.28 -13.17 26.02
C THR A 483 -10.96 -12.42 27.16
N GLU A 484 -10.25 -12.23 28.27
CA GLU A 484 -10.65 -11.34 29.38
C GLU A 484 -10.21 -9.90 29.05
N ILE A 485 -11.10 -8.90 29.15
CA ILE A 485 -10.75 -7.50 28.90
C ILE A 485 -10.31 -6.85 30.21
N ALA A 486 -9.10 -6.28 30.25
CA ALA A 486 -8.55 -5.52 31.36
C ALA A 486 -7.52 -4.51 30.83
N THR A 487 -7.19 -3.45 31.57
CA THR A 487 -6.06 -2.59 31.20
C THR A 487 -4.72 -3.30 31.46
N LEU A 488 -3.63 -2.88 30.81
CA LEU A 488 -2.31 -3.44 31.11
C LEU A 488 -1.91 -3.15 32.57
N ALA A 489 -2.26 -1.97 33.08
CA ALA A 489 -2.00 -1.59 34.46
C ALA A 489 -2.66 -2.53 35.47
N GLU A 490 -3.96 -2.84 35.29
CA GLU A 490 -4.69 -3.80 36.14
C GLU A 490 -4.11 -5.20 36.03
N THR A 491 -3.73 -5.61 34.80
CA THR A 491 -3.15 -6.92 34.54
C THR A 491 -1.80 -7.10 35.24
N ILE A 492 -0.91 -6.10 35.14
CA ILE A 492 0.38 -6.10 35.84
C ILE A 492 0.16 -6.12 37.35
N GLN A 493 -0.79 -5.35 37.87
CA GLN A 493 -1.07 -5.32 39.30
C GLN A 493 -1.53 -6.69 39.82
N ALA A 494 -2.39 -7.39 39.07
CA ALA A 494 -2.94 -8.68 39.45
C ALA A 494 -1.93 -9.84 39.30
N GLU A 495 -1.20 -9.88 38.18
CA GLU A 495 -0.43 -11.07 37.75
C GLU A 495 1.09 -10.89 37.88
N ALA A 496 1.56 -9.64 38.03
CA ALA A 496 2.97 -9.28 38.18
C ALA A 496 3.16 -8.19 39.26
N GLY A 497 2.41 -8.28 40.36
CA GLY A 497 2.45 -7.35 41.50
C GLY A 497 3.77 -7.40 42.29
N PRO A 498 4.03 -6.47 43.24
CA PRO A 498 5.34 -6.31 43.90
C PRO A 498 5.91 -7.57 44.55
N ASP A 499 5.05 -8.47 45.01
CA ASP A 499 5.42 -9.72 45.66
C ASP A 499 5.74 -10.86 44.68
N THR A 500 5.60 -10.62 43.37
CA THR A 500 5.89 -11.61 42.33
C THR A 500 7.40 -11.81 42.21
N PRO A 501 7.93 -13.06 42.37
CA PRO A 501 9.37 -13.28 42.25
C PRO A 501 9.86 -13.04 40.82
N ALA A 502 11.13 -12.66 40.67
CA ALA A 502 11.72 -12.44 39.34
C ALA A 502 11.74 -13.72 38.48
N VAL A 503 11.72 -13.55 37.16
CA VAL A 503 11.86 -14.64 36.17
C VAL A 503 13.31 -14.67 35.67
N GLU A 504 14.04 -15.75 35.98
CA GLU A 504 15.38 -15.95 35.43
C GLU A 504 15.29 -16.61 34.05
N LEU A 505 15.77 -15.91 33.03
CA LEU A 505 15.75 -16.38 31.64
C LEU A 505 17.16 -16.75 31.17
N PRO A 506 17.38 -17.96 30.62
CA PRO A 506 18.67 -18.36 30.12
C PRO A 506 19.04 -17.56 28.86
N LYS A 507 20.33 -17.25 28.71
CA LYS A 507 20.86 -16.64 27.48
C LYS A 507 21.09 -17.70 26.40
N ALA A 508 20.94 -17.30 25.15
CA ALA A 508 21.26 -18.14 24.01
C ALA A 508 22.72 -18.61 24.06
N ILE A 509 22.90 -19.93 24.01
CA ILE A 509 24.19 -20.62 23.90
C ILE A 509 24.15 -21.43 22.61
N ASP A 510 25.13 -21.18 21.74
CA ASP A 510 25.26 -21.95 20.51
C ASP A 510 25.64 -23.40 20.86
N PRO A 511 24.92 -24.40 20.34
CA PRO A 511 25.16 -25.81 20.64
C PRO A 511 26.53 -26.30 20.16
N GLY A 512 27.24 -25.51 19.35
CA GLY A 512 28.60 -25.84 18.87
C GLY A 512 28.62 -27.05 17.94
N LEU A 513 27.55 -27.24 17.15
CA LEU A 513 27.49 -28.31 16.15
C LEU A 513 28.65 -28.16 15.14
N ASP A 514 29.14 -29.30 14.64
CA ASP A 514 30.31 -29.33 13.76
C ASP A 514 29.98 -28.74 12.38
N ALA A 515 30.44 -27.52 12.13
CA ALA A 515 30.28 -26.83 10.85
C ALA A 515 30.84 -27.66 9.68
N ALA A 516 31.90 -28.46 9.89
CA ALA A 516 32.44 -29.33 8.86
C ALA A 516 31.45 -30.43 8.47
N SER A 517 30.78 -31.05 9.45
CA SER A 517 29.73 -32.05 9.21
C SER A 517 28.53 -31.47 8.45
N ILE A 518 28.10 -30.24 8.79
CA ILE A 518 26.99 -29.57 8.07
C ILE A 518 27.42 -29.23 6.64
N ARG A 519 28.65 -28.74 6.45
CA ARG A 519 29.23 -28.45 5.15
C ARG A 519 29.27 -29.70 4.26
N GLU A 520 29.80 -30.80 4.76
CA GLU A 520 29.85 -32.09 4.05
C GLU A 520 28.45 -32.56 3.65
N HIS A 521 27.48 -32.38 4.56
CA HIS A 521 26.09 -32.74 4.32
C HIS A 521 25.43 -31.88 3.20
N VAL A 522 25.67 -30.56 3.19
CA VAL A 522 25.19 -29.67 2.11
C VAL A 522 25.83 -30.03 0.77
N VAL A 523 27.14 -30.33 0.75
CA VAL A 523 27.85 -30.79 -0.46
C VAL A 523 27.27 -32.10 -1.00
N ALA A 524 26.92 -33.04 -0.11
CA ALA A 524 26.29 -34.30 -0.51
C ALA A 524 24.93 -34.06 -1.18
N ILE A 525 24.07 -33.22 -0.60
CA ILE A 525 22.77 -32.85 -1.19
C ILE A 525 22.97 -32.18 -2.55
N MET A 526 23.92 -31.26 -2.66
CA MET A 526 24.23 -30.56 -3.91
C MET A 526 24.61 -31.53 -5.03
N GLY A 527 25.41 -32.55 -4.73
CA GLY A 527 25.73 -33.63 -5.69
C GLY A 527 24.54 -34.50 -6.08
N GLU A 528 23.62 -34.78 -5.15
CA GLU A 528 22.36 -35.48 -5.45
C GLU A 528 21.44 -34.63 -6.36
N VAL A 529 21.36 -33.32 -6.10
CA VAL A 529 20.58 -32.36 -6.91
C VAL A 529 21.16 -32.27 -8.33
N ASP A 530 22.50 -32.21 -8.48
CA ASP A 530 23.14 -32.24 -9.80
C ASP A 530 22.86 -33.56 -10.54
N THR A 531 22.82 -34.68 -9.82
CA THR A 531 22.46 -35.98 -10.39
C THR A 531 21.03 -35.99 -10.93
N ILE A 532 20.07 -35.39 -10.20
CA ILE A 532 18.69 -35.20 -10.66
C ILE A 532 18.63 -34.29 -11.87
N ARG A 533 19.35 -33.15 -11.85
CA ARG A 533 19.44 -32.20 -12.98
C ARG A 533 19.89 -32.91 -14.26
N GLN A 534 20.97 -33.69 -14.18
CA GLN A 534 21.50 -34.44 -15.31
C GLN A 534 20.55 -35.55 -15.79
N ALA A 535 19.87 -36.25 -14.88
CA ALA A 535 18.86 -37.24 -15.23
C ALA A 535 17.67 -36.60 -15.95
N SER A 536 17.23 -35.42 -15.52
CA SER A 536 16.16 -34.64 -16.15
C SER A 536 16.55 -34.18 -17.55
N ILE A 537 17.73 -33.58 -17.75
CA ILE A 537 18.23 -33.17 -19.09
C ILE A 537 18.24 -34.37 -20.05
N ARG A 538 18.76 -35.52 -19.59
CA ARG A 538 18.77 -36.76 -20.38
C ARG A 538 17.35 -37.24 -20.72
N ALA A 539 16.45 -37.26 -19.73
CA ALA A 539 15.06 -37.68 -19.92
C ALA A 539 14.31 -36.76 -20.88
N GLY A 540 14.46 -35.43 -20.79
CA GLY A 540 13.88 -34.47 -21.73
C GLY A 540 14.38 -34.71 -23.16
N GLY A 541 15.69 -34.95 -23.34
CA GLY A 541 16.24 -35.34 -24.64
C GLY A 541 15.69 -36.67 -25.19
N ILE A 542 15.41 -37.66 -24.33
CA ILE A 542 14.77 -38.93 -24.74
C ILE A 542 13.31 -38.68 -25.15
N LEU A 543 12.54 -37.93 -24.35
CA LEU A 543 11.14 -37.64 -24.62
C LEU A 543 10.94 -36.86 -25.93
N ARG A 544 11.82 -35.90 -26.24
CA ARG A 544 11.79 -35.21 -27.56
C ARG A 544 12.05 -36.16 -28.72
N ARG A 545 12.97 -37.13 -28.58
CA ARG A 545 13.16 -38.19 -29.60
C ARG A 545 11.96 -39.13 -29.70
N MET A 546 11.25 -39.40 -28.59
CA MET A 546 10.01 -40.18 -28.62
C MET A 546 8.89 -39.48 -29.38
N LEU A 547 8.84 -38.15 -29.34
CA LEU A 547 7.92 -37.36 -30.17
C LEU A 547 8.26 -37.50 -31.67
N ASP A 548 9.54 -37.55 -32.03
CA ASP A 548 10.00 -37.72 -33.42
C ASP A 548 9.81 -39.14 -33.96
N ASP A 549 10.04 -40.16 -33.11
CA ASP A 549 10.03 -41.58 -33.48
C ASP A 549 8.67 -42.27 -33.21
N GLN A 550 7.59 -41.51 -33.01
CA GLN A 550 6.30 -42.02 -32.52
C GLN A 550 5.71 -43.17 -33.38
N ASP A 551 5.99 -43.17 -34.68
CA ASP A 551 5.51 -44.18 -35.64
C ASP A 551 6.41 -45.46 -35.69
N ASP A 552 7.56 -45.49 -35.01
CA ASP A 552 8.50 -46.64 -34.99
C ASP A 552 8.52 -47.35 -33.63
N ALA A 553 7.73 -48.42 -33.53
CA ALA A 553 7.59 -49.22 -32.31
C ALA A 553 8.92 -49.75 -31.74
N ARG A 554 9.90 -50.10 -32.59
CA ARG A 554 11.21 -50.62 -32.13
C ARG A 554 12.12 -49.52 -31.59
N ARG A 555 11.99 -48.30 -32.09
CA ARG A 555 12.68 -47.13 -31.51
C ARG A 555 12.01 -46.70 -30.21
N MET A 556 10.69 -46.64 -30.18
CA MET A 556 9.91 -46.32 -28.98
C MET A 556 10.23 -47.25 -27.81
N GLU A 557 10.30 -48.56 -28.02
CA GLU A 557 10.64 -49.51 -26.94
C GLU A 557 12.07 -49.31 -26.39
N ARG A 558 13.02 -48.95 -27.25
CA ARG A 558 14.39 -48.58 -26.82
C ARG A 558 14.39 -47.29 -26.00
N HIS A 559 13.63 -46.28 -26.43
CA HIS A 559 13.50 -45.01 -25.70
C HIS A 559 12.81 -45.19 -24.34
N PHE A 560 11.75 -46.00 -24.25
CA PHE A 560 11.09 -46.31 -22.98
C PHE A 560 12.05 -46.97 -21.98
N LYS A 561 12.89 -47.90 -22.43
CA LYS A 561 13.91 -48.53 -21.58
C LYS A 561 14.91 -47.50 -21.05
N ALA A 562 15.42 -46.62 -21.92
CA ALA A 562 16.35 -45.55 -21.55
C ALA A 562 15.70 -44.53 -20.59
N LEU A 563 14.44 -44.18 -20.81
CA LEU A 563 13.67 -43.30 -19.93
C LEU A 563 13.49 -43.93 -18.53
N GLY A 564 13.25 -45.24 -18.48
CA GLY A 564 13.15 -46.01 -17.23
C GLY A 564 14.46 -45.99 -16.41
N GLU A 565 15.61 -45.89 -17.04
CA GLU A 565 16.90 -45.72 -16.35
C GLU A 565 17.02 -44.34 -15.69
N SER A 566 16.70 -43.25 -16.42
CA SER A 566 16.66 -41.91 -15.84
C SER A 566 15.67 -41.80 -14.68
N ARG A 567 14.51 -42.44 -14.80
CA ARG A 567 13.50 -42.47 -13.72
C ARG A 567 14.01 -43.16 -12.46
N LYS A 568 14.69 -44.30 -12.59
CA LYS A 568 15.29 -45.01 -11.45
C LYS A 568 16.35 -44.16 -10.73
N VAL A 569 17.12 -43.37 -11.47
CA VAL A 569 18.09 -42.44 -10.87
C VAL A 569 17.37 -41.40 -10.00
N VAL A 570 16.32 -40.75 -10.52
CA VAL A 570 15.54 -39.77 -9.75
C VAL A 570 14.85 -40.41 -8.54
N GLU A 571 14.31 -41.62 -8.67
CA GLU A 571 13.67 -42.37 -7.57
C GLU A 571 14.67 -42.80 -6.49
N ALA A 572 15.93 -43.05 -6.84
CA ALA A 572 16.99 -43.39 -5.89
C ALA A 572 17.42 -42.19 -5.02
N HIS A 573 17.21 -40.96 -5.50
CA HIS A 573 17.53 -39.71 -4.80
C HIS A 573 16.28 -39.01 -4.27
N ASP A 574 15.39 -39.77 -3.62
CA ASP A 574 14.07 -39.28 -3.16
C ASP A 574 14.14 -38.05 -2.25
N ARG A 575 15.20 -37.91 -1.45
CA ARG A 575 15.41 -36.74 -0.58
C ARG A 575 15.68 -35.48 -1.40
N ALA A 576 16.72 -35.47 -2.24
CA ALA A 576 17.02 -34.34 -3.12
C ALA A 576 15.84 -34.03 -4.06
N ARG A 577 15.11 -35.05 -4.52
CA ARG A 577 13.87 -34.89 -5.29
C ARG A 577 12.82 -34.12 -4.51
N LYS A 578 12.56 -34.49 -3.25
CA LYS A 578 11.60 -33.78 -2.38
C LYS A 578 11.99 -32.32 -2.14
N ILE A 579 13.28 -32.02 -1.99
CA ILE A 579 13.77 -30.64 -1.83
C ILE A 579 13.60 -29.88 -3.15
N THR A 580 13.91 -30.50 -4.29
CA THR A 580 13.72 -29.91 -5.62
C THR A 580 12.24 -29.63 -5.91
N ASP A 581 11.33 -30.50 -5.44
CA ASP A 581 9.88 -30.30 -5.57
C ASP A 581 9.39 -29.04 -4.81
N LEU A 582 10.09 -28.58 -3.76
CA LEU A 582 9.75 -27.32 -3.07
C LEU A 582 9.94 -26.10 -3.97
N VAL A 583 10.91 -26.17 -4.89
CA VAL A 583 11.18 -25.15 -5.91
C VAL A 583 10.27 -25.34 -7.13
N ASN A 584 10.00 -26.59 -7.52
CA ASN A 584 9.29 -26.93 -8.75
C ASN A 584 7.75 -26.82 -8.64
N GLN A 585 7.21 -25.88 -7.87
CA GLN A 585 5.75 -25.71 -7.74
C GLN A 585 5.10 -25.29 -9.07
N ILE A 586 5.81 -24.50 -9.87
CA ILE A 586 5.36 -24.07 -11.22
C ILE A 586 5.30 -25.26 -12.17
N GLY A 587 6.30 -26.14 -12.20
CA GLY A 587 6.27 -27.34 -13.04
C GLY A 587 5.17 -28.30 -12.63
N VAL A 588 4.94 -28.49 -11.32
CA VAL A 588 3.80 -29.26 -10.78
C VAL A 588 2.46 -28.68 -11.26
N TYR A 589 2.32 -27.35 -11.24
CA TYR A 589 1.13 -26.67 -11.74
C TYR A 589 0.94 -26.87 -13.27
N LYS A 590 1.99 -26.63 -14.08
CA LYS A 590 1.95 -26.81 -15.54
C LYS A 590 1.61 -28.25 -15.91
N ARG A 591 2.17 -29.23 -15.19
CA ARG A 591 1.82 -30.65 -15.34
C ARG A 591 0.34 -30.91 -15.06
N ARG A 592 -0.19 -30.44 -13.93
CA ARG A 592 -1.63 -30.58 -13.60
C ARG A 592 -2.53 -29.98 -14.67
N ARG A 593 -2.16 -28.82 -15.22
CA ARG A 593 -2.87 -28.17 -16.34
C ARG A 593 -2.89 -29.08 -17.58
N ALA A 594 -1.75 -29.64 -17.95
CA ALA A 594 -1.64 -30.52 -19.12
C ALA A 594 -2.36 -31.87 -18.91
N ASP A 595 -2.24 -32.50 -17.74
CA ASP A 595 -2.98 -33.72 -17.38
C ASP A 595 -4.50 -33.53 -17.51
N ARG A 596 -4.98 -32.36 -17.12
CA ARG A 596 -6.38 -31.97 -17.28
C ARG A 596 -6.78 -31.82 -18.75
N LEU A 597 -5.97 -31.17 -19.57
CA LEU A 597 -6.24 -31.04 -21.02
C LEU A 597 -6.31 -32.42 -21.69
N ILE A 598 -5.41 -33.34 -21.32
CA ILE A 598 -5.42 -34.74 -21.79
C ILE A 598 -6.67 -35.51 -21.31
N ALA A 599 -7.15 -35.24 -20.10
CA ALA A 599 -8.37 -35.83 -19.56
C ALA A 599 -9.65 -35.28 -20.21
N LEU A 600 -9.62 -34.01 -20.64
CA LEU A 600 -10.73 -33.35 -21.36
C LEU A 600 -10.74 -33.70 -22.85
N ASP A 601 -9.60 -34.10 -23.43
CA ASP A 601 -9.53 -34.57 -24.80
C ASP A 601 -10.30 -35.89 -24.98
N ARG A 602 -11.32 -35.85 -25.85
CA ARG A 602 -12.18 -36.98 -26.21
C ARG A 602 -11.80 -37.59 -27.55
N SER A 603 -10.65 -37.22 -28.12
CA SER A 603 -10.15 -37.83 -29.35
C SER A 603 -10.02 -39.34 -29.19
N SER A 604 -10.46 -40.11 -30.19
CA SER A 604 -10.33 -41.57 -30.22
C SER A 604 -9.01 -42.04 -30.82
N ASP A 605 -8.07 -41.12 -31.09
CA ASP A 605 -6.77 -41.41 -31.70
C ASP A 605 -5.70 -41.65 -30.61
N PRO A 606 -5.23 -42.90 -30.43
CA PRO A 606 -4.23 -43.23 -29.43
C PRO A 606 -2.88 -42.52 -29.66
N LEU A 607 -2.52 -42.20 -30.90
CA LEU A 607 -1.26 -41.52 -31.23
C LEU A 607 -1.33 -40.03 -30.86
N ALA A 608 -2.43 -39.34 -31.21
CA ALA A 608 -2.64 -37.95 -30.79
C ALA A 608 -2.61 -37.80 -29.27
N ARG A 609 -3.25 -38.72 -28.53
CA ARG A 609 -3.22 -38.74 -27.06
C ARG A 609 -1.82 -38.98 -26.51
N GLN A 610 -1.09 -39.96 -27.05
CA GLN A 610 0.29 -40.24 -26.64
C GLN A 610 1.21 -39.05 -26.89
N ARG A 611 1.00 -38.29 -27.98
CA ARG A 611 1.78 -37.07 -28.27
C ARG A 611 1.57 -36.00 -27.20
N LEU A 612 0.33 -35.76 -26.79
CA LEU A 612 0.01 -34.83 -25.70
C LEU A 612 0.63 -35.28 -24.36
N GLU A 613 0.62 -36.59 -24.08
CA GLU A 613 1.27 -37.16 -22.89
C GLU A 613 2.79 -36.96 -22.91
N LEU A 614 3.43 -37.15 -24.07
CA LEU A 614 4.86 -36.90 -24.25
C LEU A 614 5.21 -35.42 -24.15
N ASP A 615 4.44 -34.52 -24.79
CA ASP A 615 4.65 -33.06 -24.70
C ASP A 615 4.54 -32.57 -23.25
N ARG A 616 3.54 -33.05 -22.50
CA ARG A 616 3.44 -32.81 -21.05
C ARG A 616 4.69 -33.28 -20.31
N ASP A 617 5.15 -34.51 -20.60
CA ASP A 617 6.27 -35.11 -19.89
C ASP A 617 7.58 -34.37 -20.18
N VAL A 618 7.78 -33.88 -21.42
CA VAL A 618 8.90 -33.00 -21.79
C VAL A 618 8.88 -31.76 -20.90
N VAL A 619 7.76 -31.04 -20.86
CA VAL A 619 7.64 -29.82 -20.03
C VAL A 619 7.92 -30.13 -18.55
N ASN A 620 7.33 -31.20 -18.02
CA ASN A 620 7.52 -31.56 -16.61
C ASN A 620 8.99 -31.88 -16.26
N VAL A 621 9.69 -32.58 -17.15
CA VAL A 621 11.09 -32.95 -16.93
C VAL A 621 12.04 -31.77 -17.14
N ASP A 622 11.78 -30.89 -18.11
CA ASP A 622 12.56 -29.67 -18.32
C ASP A 622 12.47 -28.76 -17.08
N TRP A 623 11.26 -28.52 -16.56
CA TRP A 623 11.05 -27.76 -15.33
C TRP A 623 11.72 -28.39 -14.10
N MET A 624 11.75 -29.73 -14.00
CA MET A 624 12.50 -30.40 -12.94
C MET A 624 14.01 -30.14 -13.06
N GLY A 625 14.54 -30.11 -14.28
CA GLY A 625 15.94 -29.77 -14.54
C GLY A 625 16.27 -28.32 -14.20
N GLU A 626 15.40 -27.38 -14.56
CA GLU A 626 15.54 -25.96 -14.20
C GLU A 626 15.46 -25.74 -12.69
N ALA A 627 14.47 -26.33 -12.02
CA ALA A 627 14.32 -26.25 -10.57
C ALA A 627 15.54 -26.84 -9.83
N ALA A 628 16.09 -27.95 -10.32
CA ALA A 628 17.32 -28.53 -9.77
C ALA A 628 18.53 -27.60 -9.99
N SER A 629 18.60 -26.91 -11.14
CA SER A 629 19.67 -25.94 -11.42
C SER A 629 19.59 -24.73 -10.50
N LEU A 630 18.37 -24.21 -10.30
CA LEU A 630 18.13 -23.09 -9.38
C LEU A 630 18.52 -23.48 -7.95
N LEU A 631 18.01 -24.63 -7.46
CA LEU A 631 18.35 -25.16 -6.13
C LEU A 631 19.86 -25.36 -5.95
N HIS A 632 20.57 -25.84 -6.97
CA HIS A 632 22.02 -25.99 -6.93
C HIS A 632 22.70 -24.63 -6.65
N GLY A 633 22.32 -23.57 -7.35
CA GLY A 633 22.84 -22.22 -7.10
C GLY A 633 22.54 -21.70 -5.68
N MET A 634 21.35 -22.01 -5.14
CA MET A 634 21.02 -21.66 -3.74
C MET A 634 21.92 -22.40 -2.73
N LEU A 635 22.18 -23.69 -2.98
CA LEU A 635 23.06 -24.51 -2.13
C LEU A 635 24.52 -24.05 -2.21
N GLU A 636 25.00 -23.62 -3.38
CA GLU A 636 26.33 -23.02 -3.55
C GLU A 636 26.49 -21.75 -2.72
N ARG A 637 25.50 -20.85 -2.75
CA ARG A 637 25.49 -19.65 -1.89
C ARG A 637 25.47 -20.01 -0.41
N THR A 638 24.67 -21.00 -0.03
CA THR A 638 24.62 -21.50 1.35
C THR A 638 25.98 -22.04 1.80
N LEU A 639 26.67 -22.77 0.92
CA LEU A 639 28.01 -23.30 1.18
C LEU A 639 29.03 -22.17 1.35
N ALA A 640 28.99 -21.15 0.48
CA ALA A 640 29.83 -19.96 0.60
C ALA A 640 29.58 -19.20 1.91
N GLN A 641 28.32 -19.12 2.35
CA GLN A 641 27.95 -18.52 3.64
C GLN A 641 28.49 -19.34 4.83
N ILE A 642 28.43 -20.67 4.77
CA ILE A 642 29.03 -21.53 5.81
C ILE A 642 30.54 -21.32 5.87
N ASP A 643 31.20 -21.21 4.71
CA ASP A 643 32.66 -21.10 4.61
C ASP A 643 33.19 -19.71 5.01
N THR A 644 32.46 -18.63 4.68
CA THR A 644 32.93 -17.24 4.85
C THR A 644 32.21 -16.45 5.94
N GLY A 645 31.05 -16.93 6.40
CA GLY A 645 30.13 -16.17 7.26
C GLY A 645 29.35 -15.06 6.55
N ILE A 646 29.63 -14.81 5.27
CA ILE A 646 28.99 -13.76 4.45
C ILE A 646 28.13 -14.44 3.39
N ARG A 647 26.88 -14.00 3.26
CA ARG A 647 25.98 -14.49 2.23
C ARG A 647 26.24 -13.73 0.91
N PRO A 648 26.52 -14.42 -0.21
CA PRO A 648 26.57 -13.78 -1.53
C PRO A 648 25.17 -13.32 -1.97
N GLU A 649 25.10 -12.20 -2.68
CA GLU A 649 23.84 -11.75 -3.31
C GLU A 649 23.37 -12.74 -4.39
N PRO A 650 22.05 -12.86 -4.63
CA PRO A 650 21.54 -13.66 -5.73
C PRO A 650 21.91 -13.05 -7.08
N ASP A 651 22.41 -13.87 -8.02
CA ASP A 651 22.72 -13.43 -9.40
C ASP A 651 21.45 -13.19 -10.26
N GLN A 652 20.27 -13.56 -9.78
CA GLN A 652 19.00 -13.49 -10.51
C GLN A 652 17.97 -12.67 -9.73
N THR A 653 17.32 -11.74 -10.41
CA THR A 653 16.25 -10.90 -9.86
C THR A 653 14.91 -11.64 -9.81
N GLU A 654 13.95 -11.13 -9.03
CA GLU A 654 12.56 -11.63 -9.05
C GLU A 654 11.95 -11.55 -10.46
N ALA A 655 12.31 -10.53 -11.24
CA ALA A 655 11.91 -10.38 -12.64
C ALA A 655 12.49 -11.48 -13.54
N ASP A 656 13.71 -11.95 -13.28
CA ASP A 656 14.31 -13.07 -14.03
C ASP A 656 13.58 -14.38 -13.77
N LEU A 657 13.12 -14.60 -12.53
CA LEU A 657 12.29 -15.73 -12.15
C LEU A 657 10.89 -15.65 -12.78
N GLU A 658 10.30 -14.46 -12.85
CA GLU A 658 9.01 -14.21 -13.51
C GLU A 658 9.08 -14.42 -15.04
N ARG A 659 10.20 -14.02 -15.67
CA ARG A 659 10.48 -14.25 -17.08
C ARG A 659 10.66 -15.74 -17.38
N ALA A 660 11.45 -16.45 -16.57
CA ALA A 660 11.61 -17.91 -16.68
C ALA A 660 10.26 -18.65 -16.47
N ALA A 661 9.40 -18.15 -15.57
CA ALA A 661 8.06 -18.69 -15.36
C ALA A 661 7.12 -18.48 -16.56
N GLY A 662 7.45 -17.58 -17.48
CA GLY A 662 6.59 -17.13 -18.58
C GLY A 662 5.44 -16.23 -18.11
N LEU A 663 5.63 -15.53 -16.98
CA LEU A 663 4.66 -14.60 -16.40
C LEU A 663 4.85 -13.19 -16.97
N ILE A 664 6.06 -12.87 -17.43
CA ILE A 664 6.39 -11.67 -18.20
C ILE A 664 6.85 -12.14 -19.59
N GLY A 665 6.41 -11.45 -20.64
CA GLY A 665 6.76 -11.80 -22.02
C GLY A 665 8.21 -11.46 -22.37
N ASP A 666 8.83 -12.29 -23.22
CA ASP A 666 10.09 -11.96 -23.90
C ASP A 666 9.85 -10.79 -24.85
N GLN A 667 10.15 -9.56 -24.42
CA GLN A 667 10.19 -8.40 -25.31
C GLN A 667 11.48 -7.61 -25.08
N ASP A 668 12.60 -8.20 -25.48
CA ASP A 668 13.83 -7.47 -25.79
C ASP A 668 13.58 -6.62 -27.04
N GLY A 669 13.24 -5.35 -26.82
CA GLY A 669 13.16 -4.34 -27.86
C GLY A 669 14.00 -3.13 -27.46
N ASP A 670 14.88 -2.68 -28.36
CA ASP A 670 15.64 -1.44 -28.26
C ASP A 670 14.67 -0.24 -28.31
N ARG A 671 14.07 0.08 -27.17
CA ARG A 671 13.09 1.16 -27.02
C ARG A 671 13.78 2.51 -26.98
N ARG A 672 13.29 3.43 -27.81
CA ARG A 672 13.81 4.79 -27.91
C ARG A 672 13.18 5.66 -26.83
N VAL A 673 13.97 6.08 -25.85
CA VAL A 673 13.54 6.99 -24.78
C VAL A 673 14.28 8.33 -24.93
N ILE A 674 13.55 9.44 -24.79
CA ILE A 674 14.08 10.80 -24.90
C ILE A 674 13.93 11.55 -23.57
N ALA A 675 14.80 12.51 -23.29
CA ALA A 675 14.54 13.50 -22.25
C ALA A 675 13.80 14.69 -22.83
N VAL A 676 12.81 15.21 -22.11
CA VAL A 676 12.04 16.39 -22.51
C VAL A 676 12.17 17.46 -21.44
N VAL A 677 12.57 18.66 -21.86
CA VAL A 677 12.82 19.83 -21.01
C VAL A 677 11.88 20.97 -21.41
N PRO A 678 10.71 21.10 -20.75
CA PRO A 678 9.75 22.17 -21.02
C PRO A 678 10.19 23.50 -20.41
N VAL A 679 10.29 24.55 -21.22
CA VAL A 679 10.80 25.86 -20.79
C VAL A 679 9.69 26.89 -20.64
N ASP A 680 9.60 27.45 -19.43
CA ASP A 680 9.07 28.79 -19.19
C ASP A 680 10.27 29.71 -18.93
N PRO A 681 10.51 30.73 -19.78
CA PRO A 681 11.66 31.62 -19.65
C PRO A 681 11.65 32.50 -18.40
N GLU A 682 10.47 32.79 -17.85
CA GLU A 682 10.29 33.81 -16.81
C GLU A 682 9.94 33.21 -15.45
N LEU A 683 9.24 32.08 -15.42
CA LEU A 683 8.64 31.51 -14.21
C LEU A 683 9.11 30.09 -13.93
N GLY A 684 9.28 29.78 -12.65
CA GLY A 684 9.55 28.44 -12.18
C GLY A 684 8.32 27.56 -11.98
N GLY A 685 8.58 26.34 -11.50
CA GLY A 685 7.57 25.30 -11.28
C GLY A 685 6.52 25.70 -10.25
N THR A 686 6.89 26.58 -9.32
CA THR A 686 6.01 27.16 -8.29
C THR A 686 5.46 28.55 -8.67
N GLY A 687 5.77 29.06 -9.86
CA GLY A 687 5.35 30.38 -10.34
C GLY A 687 6.15 31.54 -9.77
N ILE A 688 7.34 31.30 -9.25
CA ILE A 688 8.28 32.34 -8.83
C ILE A 688 9.10 32.78 -10.05
N HIS A 689 9.35 34.08 -10.18
CA HIS A 689 10.22 34.60 -11.23
C HIS A 689 11.66 34.11 -11.06
N ARG A 690 12.25 33.59 -12.15
CA ARG A 690 13.65 33.11 -12.17
C ARG A 690 14.24 33.21 -13.57
N ARG A 691 15.57 33.25 -13.63
CA ARG A 691 16.32 33.31 -14.89
C ARG A 691 17.00 31.98 -15.18
N ILE A 692 16.68 31.35 -16.31
CA ILE A 692 17.29 30.06 -16.69
C ILE A 692 18.76 30.19 -17.13
N ASP A 693 19.22 31.41 -17.39
CA ASP A 693 20.62 31.75 -17.68
C ASP A 693 21.39 32.24 -16.44
N GLU A 694 20.75 32.25 -15.27
CA GLU A 694 21.39 32.62 -14.00
C GLU A 694 22.53 31.65 -13.68
N PRO A 695 23.76 32.14 -13.43
CA PRO A 695 24.87 31.27 -13.10
C PRO A 695 24.74 30.78 -11.64
N VAL A 696 24.66 29.46 -11.45
CA VAL A 696 24.75 28.82 -10.12
C VAL A 696 25.89 27.79 -10.09
N GLY A 697 26.84 27.98 -9.19
CA GLY A 697 28.14 27.29 -9.17
C GLY A 697 28.98 27.63 -10.40
N GLY A 698 28.89 28.89 -10.89
CA GLY A 698 29.62 29.36 -12.07
C GLY A 698 29.11 28.84 -13.42
N ARG A 699 27.90 28.25 -13.48
CA ARG A 699 27.31 27.71 -14.71
C ARG A 699 25.83 28.07 -14.83
N ALA A 700 25.40 28.50 -16.02
CA ALA A 700 23.98 28.79 -16.28
C ALA A 700 23.10 27.57 -15.99
N LEU A 701 21.93 27.78 -15.38
CA LEU A 701 21.03 26.70 -14.95
C LEU A 701 20.67 25.74 -16.09
N LEU A 702 20.18 26.27 -17.22
CA LEU A 702 19.81 25.45 -18.37
C LEU A 702 21.00 24.66 -18.91
N GLN A 703 22.13 25.31 -19.12
CA GLN A 703 23.35 24.64 -19.61
C GLN A 703 23.74 23.48 -18.69
N ARG A 704 23.71 23.68 -17.37
CA ARG A 704 24.08 22.65 -16.40
C ARG A 704 23.11 21.48 -16.40
N THR A 705 21.81 21.73 -16.48
CA THR A 705 20.79 20.67 -16.61
C THR A 705 21.03 19.83 -17.86
N LEU A 706 21.26 20.46 -19.01
CA LEU A 706 21.50 19.76 -20.28
C LEU A 706 22.83 18.99 -20.27
N GLU A 707 23.91 19.55 -19.71
CA GLU A 707 25.19 18.85 -19.53
C GLU A 707 25.06 17.61 -18.65
N ARG A 708 24.21 17.64 -17.62
CA ARG A 708 23.93 16.45 -16.80
C ARG A 708 23.17 15.41 -17.61
N LEU A 709 22.08 15.79 -18.27
CA LEU A 709 21.33 14.86 -19.12
C LEU A 709 22.20 14.25 -20.21
N GLY A 710 23.12 15.02 -20.78
CA GLY A 710 24.09 14.56 -21.77
C GLY A 710 24.97 13.40 -21.30
N ARG A 711 25.14 13.19 -19.99
CA ARG A 711 25.91 12.07 -19.42
C ARG A 711 25.16 10.74 -19.40
N SER A 712 23.86 10.76 -19.66
CA SER A 712 23.03 9.54 -19.66
C SER A 712 23.51 8.58 -20.74
N THR A 713 23.59 7.30 -20.39
CA THR A 713 23.92 6.23 -21.34
C THR A 713 22.69 5.56 -21.93
N GLU A 714 21.51 5.84 -21.37
CA GLU A 714 20.25 5.16 -21.72
C GLU A 714 19.32 6.02 -22.59
N LEU A 715 19.52 7.35 -22.61
CA LEU A 715 18.74 8.30 -23.41
C LEU A 715 19.25 8.39 -24.85
N ALA A 716 18.31 8.53 -25.79
CA ALA A 716 18.64 8.72 -27.21
C ALA A 716 18.94 10.18 -27.57
N GLU A 717 18.23 11.13 -26.95
CA GLU A 717 18.23 12.55 -27.33
C GLU A 717 17.59 13.42 -26.24
N ILE A 718 17.97 14.70 -26.18
CA ILE A 718 17.35 15.72 -25.33
C ILE A 718 16.51 16.67 -26.18
N VAL A 719 15.24 16.86 -25.81
CA VAL A 719 14.31 17.77 -26.50
C VAL A 719 13.93 18.93 -25.61
N VAL A 720 14.26 20.15 -26.04
CA VAL A 720 13.90 21.37 -25.31
C VAL A 720 12.67 21.99 -25.96
N LEU A 721 11.57 22.08 -25.20
CA LEU A 721 10.34 22.71 -25.65
C LEU A 721 10.40 24.19 -25.26
N VAL A 722 10.29 25.10 -26.23
CA VAL A 722 10.46 26.54 -25.99
C VAL A 722 9.34 27.38 -26.62
N PRO A 723 8.99 28.52 -26.02
CA PRO A 723 8.14 29.50 -26.66
C PRO A 723 8.78 30.02 -27.95
N GLY A 724 7.96 30.27 -28.97
CA GLY A 724 8.43 30.61 -30.31
C GLY A 724 9.25 31.90 -30.38
N SER A 725 9.00 32.84 -29.47
CA SER A 725 9.69 34.13 -29.35
C SER A 725 10.99 34.08 -28.55
N PHE A 726 11.32 32.98 -27.88
CA PHE A 726 12.46 32.89 -26.96
C PHE A 726 13.71 32.30 -27.65
N ASP A 727 14.85 32.98 -27.53
CA ASP A 727 16.15 32.57 -28.11
C ASP A 727 16.95 31.73 -27.11
N VAL A 728 16.61 30.45 -27.01
CA VAL A 728 17.23 29.49 -26.08
C VAL A 728 18.63 29.06 -26.56
N GLU A 729 18.87 29.04 -27.86
CA GLU A 729 20.11 28.58 -28.48
C GLU A 729 21.29 29.46 -28.09
N SER A 730 21.06 30.76 -27.85
CA SER A 730 22.07 31.68 -27.33
C SER A 730 22.56 31.34 -25.91
N LEU A 731 21.81 30.54 -25.16
CA LEU A 731 22.08 30.19 -23.76
C LEU A 731 22.78 28.83 -23.60
N VAL A 732 22.89 28.06 -24.68
CA VAL A 732 23.37 26.68 -24.66
C VAL A 732 24.63 26.52 -25.52
N ASP A 733 25.67 25.93 -24.94
CA ASP A 733 26.85 25.46 -25.64
C ASP A 733 26.72 23.95 -25.92
N PRO A 734 26.32 23.55 -27.14
CA PRO A 734 26.11 22.15 -27.49
C PRO A 734 27.40 21.34 -27.53
N SER A 735 28.58 21.98 -27.61
CA SER A 735 29.86 21.26 -27.66
C SER A 735 30.22 20.55 -26.35
N ARG A 736 29.44 20.80 -25.29
CA ARG A 736 29.64 20.27 -23.92
C ARG A 736 28.59 19.22 -23.53
N ILE A 737 27.71 18.87 -24.45
CA ILE A 737 26.59 17.96 -24.22
C ILE A 737 26.82 16.73 -25.11
N ASP A 738 27.01 15.56 -24.50
CA ASP A 738 27.38 14.35 -25.24
C ASP A 738 26.18 13.71 -25.98
N LEU A 739 24.95 14.18 -25.71
CA LEU A 739 23.72 13.79 -26.41
C LEU A 739 23.26 14.86 -27.42
N PRO A 740 22.59 14.46 -28.52
CA PRO A 740 21.92 15.40 -29.41
C PRO A 740 20.88 16.25 -28.65
N VAL A 741 20.82 17.54 -28.98
CA VAL A 741 19.83 18.48 -28.43
C VAL A 741 18.97 19.03 -29.55
N THR A 742 17.66 18.81 -29.46
CA THR A 742 16.67 19.32 -30.43
C THR A 742 15.75 20.34 -29.78
N TYR A 743 15.53 21.46 -30.47
CA TYR A 743 14.64 22.54 -30.02
C TYR A 743 13.30 22.46 -30.74
N ARG A 744 12.20 22.45 -29.97
CA ARG A 744 10.82 22.46 -30.47
C ARG A 744 10.14 23.75 -30.07
N ARG A 745 9.66 24.52 -31.05
CA ARG A 745 9.09 25.86 -30.85
C ARG A 745 7.57 25.83 -30.92
N PHE A 746 6.92 26.48 -29.96
CA PHE A 746 5.46 26.61 -29.89
C PHE A 746 5.04 28.06 -30.10
N ALA A 747 4.01 28.32 -30.91
CA ALA A 747 3.63 29.70 -31.26
C ALA A 747 3.21 30.56 -30.05
N GLY A 748 2.74 29.94 -28.97
CA GLY A 748 2.47 30.56 -27.68
C GLY A 748 3.44 30.09 -26.60
N GLY A 749 2.93 29.89 -25.38
CA GLY A 749 3.68 29.24 -24.29
C GLY A 749 3.74 27.72 -24.44
N VAL A 750 4.64 27.10 -23.69
CA VAL A 750 4.76 25.63 -23.58
C VAL A 750 3.70 25.06 -22.63
N PHE A 751 3.33 25.80 -21.59
CA PHE A 751 2.35 25.36 -20.60
C PHE A 751 0.94 25.88 -20.93
N GLY A 752 -0.09 25.08 -20.62
CA GLY A 752 -1.49 25.43 -20.86
C GLY A 752 -2.14 26.20 -19.71
N GLU A 753 -3.43 26.53 -19.86
CA GLU A 753 -4.19 27.38 -18.91
C GLU A 753 -4.23 26.83 -17.47
N GLY A 754 -4.12 25.51 -17.29
CA GLY A 754 -4.11 24.85 -15.97
C GLY A 754 -2.85 25.09 -15.12
N GLN A 755 -1.79 25.63 -15.72
CA GLN A 755 -0.48 25.74 -15.08
C GLN A 755 -0.49 26.65 -13.85
N GLU A 756 -1.23 27.77 -13.87
CA GLU A 756 -1.30 28.69 -12.74
C GLU A 756 -1.93 28.02 -11.50
N ALA A 757 -2.96 27.22 -11.69
CA ALA A 757 -3.55 26.44 -10.61
C ALA A 757 -2.58 25.37 -10.08
N ILE A 758 -1.78 24.73 -10.93
CA ILE A 758 -0.72 23.80 -10.49
C ILE A 758 0.34 24.54 -9.65
N ARG A 759 0.79 25.71 -10.11
CA ARG A 759 1.76 26.56 -9.40
C ARG A 759 1.22 26.98 -8.02
N ALA A 760 -0.02 27.44 -7.97
CA ALA A 760 -0.71 27.80 -6.73
C ALA A 760 -0.88 26.62 -5.75
N ALA A 761 -1.04 25.39 -6.26
CA ALA A 761 -1.06 24.20 -5.41
C ALA A 761 0.35 23.81 -4.91
N ARG A 762 1.37 23.93 -5.76
CA ARG A 762 2.73 23.46 -5.49
C ARG A 762 3.56 24.38 -4.60
N ILE A 763 3.31 25.69 -4.63
CA ILE A 763 3.98 26.64 -3.70
C ILE A 763 3.70 26.32 -2.22
N ASN A 764 2.63 25.57 -1.92
CA ASN A 764 2.28 25.11 -0.58
C ASN A 764 3.02 23.86 -0.10
N ALA A 765 3.79 23.19 -0.99
CA ALA A 765 4.60 22.03 -0.64
C ALA A 765 5.91 21.98 -1.47
N PRO A 766 6.73 23.05 -1.43
CA PRO A 766 7.82 23.26 -2.38
C PRO A 766 8.99 22.29 -2.19
N SER A 767 9.17 21.77 -0.97
CA SER A 767 10.17 20.77 -0.61
C SER A 767 9.70 19.32 -0.79
N ALA A 768 8.42 19.12 -1.09
CA ALA A 768 7.83 17.79 -1.21
C ALA A 768 7.84 17.32 -2.66
N TRP A 769 8.22 16.06 -2.87
CA TRP A 769 8.15 15.41 -4.19
C TRP A 769 6.69 15.10 -4.57
N ARG A 770 5.87 14.73 -3.58
CA ARG A 770 4.41 14.54 -3.61
C ARG A 770 3.83 15.16 -2.35
N GLY A 771 2.80 16.01 -2.46
CA GLY A 771 2.20 16.65 -1.29
C GLY A 771 1.58 18.03 -1.53
N GLY A 772 1.53 18.53 -2.77
CA GLY A 772 0.75 19.72 -3.10
C GLY A 772 -0.75 19.49 -2.91
N ILE A 773 -1.57 20.53 -3.07
CA ILE A 773 -3.04 20.38 -3.11
C ILE A 773 -3.39 19.31 -4.15
N GLN A 774 -4.35 18.43 -3.85
CA GLN A 774 -4.69 17.23 -4.63
C GLN A 774 -3.63 16.11 -4.65
N GLY A 775 -2.50 16.26 -3.94
CA GLY A 775 -1.37 15.34 -4.04
C GLY A 775 -0.49 15.64 -5.25
N LEU A 776 -0.59 16.85 -5.83
CA LEU A 776 0.27 17.29 -6.92
C LEU A 776 1.75 17.16 -6.56
N THR A 777 2.53 16.74 -7.54
CA THR A 777 3.93 16.36 -7.45
C THR A 777 4.84 17.40 -8.06
N VAL A 778 6.15 17.30 -7.80
CA VAL A 778 7.15 18.10 -8.52
C VAL A 778 7.13 17.86 -10.03
N TYR A 779 6.70 16.67 -10.48
CA TYR A 779 6.61 16.35 -11.90
C TYR A 779 5.46 17.08 -12.60
N ASP A 780 4.40 17.43 -11.87
CA ASP A 780 3.30 18.24 -12.40
C ASP A 780 3.75 19.68 -12.70
N GLU A 781 4.78 20.18 -12.00
CA GLU A 781 5.33 21.53 -12.22
C GLU A 781 5.88 21.72 -13.64
N ILE A 782 6.31 20.63 -14.28
CA ILE A 782 6.93 20.62 -15.62
C ILE A 782 6.10 19.84 -16.65
N LEU A 783 4.88 19.42 -16.31
CA LEU A 783 4.07 18.60 -17.19
C LEU A 783 3.33 19.46 -18.23
N ALA A 784 3.72 19.35 -19.50
CA ALA A 784 3.04 19.96 -20.64
C ALA A 784 2.52 18.90 -21.63
N PRO A 785 1.38 18.23 -21.36
CA PRO A 785 1.01 16.98 -22.03
C PRO A 785 0.95 17.06 -23.55
N GLY A 786 0.33 18.12 -24.10
CA GLY A 786 0.22 18.33 -25.54
C GLY A 786 1.58 18.55 -26.21
N PRO A 787 2.36 19.56 -25.79
CA PRO A 787 3.70 19.81 -26.32
C PRO A 787 4.68 18.64 -26.17
N ILE A 788 4.63 17.90 -25.05
CA ILE A 788 5.45 16.70 -24.84
C ILE A 788 5.02 15.59 -25.81
N LEU A 789 3.72 15.36 -25.96
CA LEU A 789 3.20 14.35 -26.90
C LEU A 789 3.62 14.65 -28.34
N GLU A 790 3.56 15.92 -28.77
CA GLU A 790 4.01 16.31 -30.11
C GLU A 790 5.50 16.00 -30.33
N ALA A 791 6.34 16.24 -29.33
CA ALA A 791 7.77 15.91 -29.38
C ALA A 791 8.00 14.38 -29.46
N VAL A 792 7.28 13.62 -28.64
CA VAL A 792 7.35 12.15 -28.60
C VAL A 792 6.91 11.54 -29.93
N ASP A 793 5.76 11.96 -30.47
CA ASP A 793 5.24 11.46 -31.75
C ASP A 793 6.17 11.82 -32.91
N ALA A 794 6.75 13.02 -32.90
CA ALA A 794 7.61 13.46 -33.98
C ALA A 794 8.98 12.76 -34.02
N LEU A 795 9.50 12.33 -32.87
CA LEU A 795 10.73 11.53 -32.78
C LEU A 795 10.46 10.02 -32.76
N GLN A 796 9.19 9.61 -32.80
CA GLN A 796 8.78 8.20 -32.66
C GLN A 796 9.38 7.57 -31.40
N ALA A 797 9.38 8.30 -30.29
CA ALA A 797 9.88 7.81 -29.01
C ALA A 797 8.83 6.95 -28.30
N ASP A 798 9.29 5.92 -27.59
CA ASP A 798 8.44 5.02 -26.80
C ASP A 798 8.07 5.63 -25.44
N ALA A 799 8.88 6.56 -24.92
CA ALA A 799 8.65 7.27 -23.67
C ALA A 799 9.46 8.57 -23.57
N ALA A 800 9.05 9.45 -22.65
CA ALA A 800 9.72 10.69 -22.33
C ALA A 800 10.08 10.78 -20.84
N VAL A 801 11.34 11.06 -20.53
CA VAL A 801 11.81 11.45 -19.19
C VAL A 801 11.60 12.95 -19.02
N LEU A 802 10.88 13.35 -17.97
CA LEU A 802 10.53 14.75 -17.68
C LEU A 802 11.57 15.37 -16.74
N VAL A 803 12.19 16.47 -17.16
CA VAL A 803 13.17 17.24 -16.37
C VAL A 803 12.95 18.74 -16.58
N GLY A 804 12.93 19.52 -15.49
CA GLY A 804 12.82 20.98 -15.57
C GLY A 804 14.13 21.62 -16.05
N PRO A 805 14.08 22.79 -16.72
CA PRO A 805 15.27 23.46 -17.26
C PRO A 805 16.29 23.87 -16.19
N ASP A 806 15.84 23.94 -14.95
CA ASP A 806 16.53 24.35 -13.74
C ASP A 806 16.87 23.19 -12.80
N TRP A 807 16.65 21.93 -13.21
CA TRP A 807 16.96 20.75 -12.38
C TRP A 807 18.45 20.39 -12.50
N CYS A 808 19.31 21.35 -12.15
CA CYS A 808 20.74 21.28 -12.37
C CYS A 808 21.48 20.27 -11.47
N LEU A 809 20.74 19.53 -10.63
CA LEU A 809 21.21 18.47 -9.74
C LEU A 809 20.53 17.11 -9.99
N VAL A 810 19.75 16.97 -11.08
CA VAL A 810 19.07 15.71 -11.42
C VAL A 810 20.06 14.55 -11.48
N ALA A 811 19.76 13.45 -10.79
CA ALA A 811 20.60 12.25 -10.79
C ALA A 811 20.54 11.56 -12.16
N ILE A 812 21.68 11.15 -12.69
CA ILE A 812 21.78 10.53 -14.02
C ILE A 812 22.03 9.03 -13.88
N ASP A 813 23.07 8.68 -13.12
CA ASP A 813 23.50 7.33 -12.80
C ASP A 813 23.08 6.91 -11.38
N GLY A 814 23.48 5.70 -10.98
CA GLY A 814 23.16 5.11 -9.67
C GLY A 814 21.79 4.43 -9.60
N GLU A 815 21.39 4.06 -8.38
CA GLU A 815 20.19 3.26 -8.09
C GLU A 815 18.85 4.00 -8.31
N PHE A 816 18.89 5.31 -8.61
CA PHE A 816 17.67 6.13 -8.77
C PHE A 816 17.76 7.20 -9.87
N GLY A 817 18.87 7.26 -10.60
CA GLY A 817 19.07 8.24 -11.66
C GLY A 817 18.20 7.98 -12.89
N VAL A 818 18.28 8.91 -13.84
CA VAL A 818 17.61 8.81 -15.16
C VAL A 818 17.84 7.44 -15.81
N ASP A 819 19.06 6.92 -15.78
CA ASP A 819 19.40 5.64 -16.43
C ASP A 819 18.65 4.45 -15.80
N GLU A 820 18.46 4.43 -14.47
CA GLU A 820 17.66 3.39 -13.81
C GLU A 820 16.17 3.50 -14.15
N VAL A 821 15.63 4.71 -14.24
CA VAL A 821 14.22 4.95 -14.63
C VAL A 821 13.97 4.43 -16.05
N VAL A 822 14.91 4.64 -16.97
CA VAL A 822 14.81 4.12 -18.35
C VAL A 822 14.92 2.59 -18.37
N ARG A 823 15.89 2.00 -17.65
CA ARG A 823 16.03 0.54 -17.53
C ARG A 823 14.76 -0.11 -17.00
N ARG A 824 14.18 0.44 -15.93
CA ARG A 824 12.90 -0.03 -15.37
C ARG A 824 11.75 0.00 -16.39
N HIS A 825 11.66 1.05 -17.21
CA HIS A 825 10.65 1.12 -18.26
C HIS A 825 10.86 0.04 -19.33
N ARG A 826 12.10 -0.22 -19.73
CA ARG A 826 12.42 -1.29 -20.70
C ARG A 826 12.08 -2.67 -20.15
N ASP A 827 12.34 -2.91 -18.87
CA ASP A 827 11.95 -4.16 -18.20
C ASP A 827 10.42 -4.31 -18.10
N ARG A 828 9.70 -3.19 -17.94
CA ARG A 828 8.24 -3.16 -17.73
C ARG A 828 7.53 -2.17 -18.67
N PRO A 829 7.48 -2.48 -19.99
CA PRO A 829 6.85 -1.67 -21.03
C PRO A 829 5.46 -1.11 -20.78
N SER A 830 4.64 -1.90 -20.10
CA SER A 830 3.21 -1.68 -19.95
C SER A 830 2.89 -0.65 -18.86
N LEU A 831 3.89 -0.24 -18.08
CA LEU A 831 3.72 0.76 -17.06
C LEU A 831 3.50 2.13 -17.72
N PRO A 832 2.40 2.84 -17.42
CA PRO A 832 2.11 4.13 -18.06
C PRO A 832 3.09 5.23 -17.63
N LEU A 833 3.72 5.07 -16.45
CA LEU A 833 4.79 5.92 -15.94
C LEU A 833 5.78 5.13 -15.08
N VAL A 834 6.97 5.68 -14.90
CA VAL A 834 7.98 5.25 -13.92
C VAL A 834 8.51 6.50 -13.21
N PHE A 835 8.57 6.52 -11.89
CA PHE A 835 8.91 7.71 -11.11
C PHE A 835 9.88 7.42 -9.96
N VAL A 836 10.54 8.46 -9.47
CA VAL A 836 11.47 8.36 -8.34
C VAL A 836 10.90 9.04 -7.09
N GLN A 837 11.08 8.42 -5.92
CA GLN A 837 10.81 9.04 -4.62
C GLN A 837 12.05 9.81 -4.13
N ALA A 838 12.28 11.00 -4.68
CA ALA A 838 13.42 11.86 -4.32
C ALA A 838 13.00 13.33 -4.20
N PRO A 839 13.73 14.14 -3.41
CA PRO A 839 13.47 15.57 -3.27
C PRO A 839 13.38 16.30 -4.62
N PRO A 840 12.55 17.37 -4.72
CA PRO A 840 12.45 18.19 -5.92
C PRO A 840 13.81 18.59 -6.50
N GLY A 841 14.04 18.28 -7.78
CA GLY A 841 15.28 18.58 -8.51
C GLY A 841 16.32 17.46 -8.54
N LEU A 842 16.14 16.39 -7.77
CA LEU A 842 17.09 15.24 -7.74
C LEU A 842 16.61 14.02 -8.54
N GLY A 843 15.30 13.72 -8.52
CA GLY A 843 14.71 12.59 -9.25
C GLY A 843 13.96 13.02 -10.51
N CYS A 844 13.63 12.07 -11.38
CA CYS A 844 12.84 12.30 -12.59
C CYS A 844 11.60 11.38 -12.67
N CYS A 845 10.73 11.66 -13.64
CA CYS A 845 9.58 10.83 -13.97
C CYS A 845 9.57 10.57 -15.47
N LEU A 846 9.34 9.32 -15.86
CA LEU A 846 9.17 8.87 -17.24
C LEU A 846 7.68 8.63 -17.51
N VAL A 847 7.18 9.13 -18.64
CA VAL A 847 5.79 8.99 -19.07
C VAL A 847 5.70 8.40 -20.48
N THR A 848 4.65 7.61 -20.71
CA THR A 848 4.38 6.98 -22.02
C THR A 848 3.50 7.87 -22.93
N PRO A 849 3.57 7.70 -24.26
CA PRO A 849 2.68 8.37 -25.21
C PRO A 849 1.20 8.11 -24.91
N GLU A 850 0.84 6.90 -24.48
CA GLU A 850 -0.53 6.53 -24.13
C GLU A 850 -1.06 7.38 -22.97
N LEU A 851 -0.23 7.58 -21.94
CA LEU A 851 -0.57 8.42 -20.81
C LEU A 851 -0.70 9.89 -21.24
N LEU A 852 0.26 10.39 -22.03
CA LEU A 852 0.23 11.77 -22.53
C LEU A 852 -1.01 12.06 -23.38
N ARG A 853 -1.44 11.12 -24.25
CA ARG A 853 -2.69 11.23 -25.01
C ARG A 853 -3.92 11.31 -24.12
N SER A 854 -3.91 10.63 -22.97
CA SER A 854 -5.02 10.72 -22.01
C SER A 854 -5.09 12.05 -21.26
N PHE A 855 -3.96 12.77 -21.18
CA PHE A 855 -3.86 14.08 -20.53
C PHE A 855 -3.97 15.25 -21.51
N ALA A 856 -3.58 15.06 -22.77
CA ALA A 856 -3.62 16.10 -23.79
C ALA A 856 -5.06 16.50 -24.12
N GLY A 857 -5.30 17.81 -24.26
CA GLY A 857 -6.59 18.35 -24.69
C GLY A 857 -7.70 18.34 -23.63
N THR A 858 -7.36 18.19 -22.34
CA THR A 858 -8.30 18.36 -21.23
C THR A 858 -7.81 19.37 -20.20
N THR A 859 -8.73 20.12 -19.60
CA THR A 859 -8.50 20.98 -18.43
C THR A 859 -8.84 20.28 -17.11
N SER A 860 -9.07 18.96 -17.15
CA SER A 860 -9.42 18.21 -15.96
C SER A 860 -8.25 18.11 -15.00
N ARG A 861 -8.52 18.34 -13.71
CA ARG A 861 -7.54 18.12 -12.64
C ARG A 861 -7.12 16.67 -12.47
N ARG A 862 -7.85 15.73 -13.06
CA ARG A 862 -7.49 14.31 -13.11
C ARG A 862 -6.36 14.02 -14.10
N ALA A 863 -6.08 14.94 -15.03
CA ALA A 863 -4.95 14.86 -15.96
C ALA A 863 -3.65 15.37 -15.31
N SER A 864 -3.25 14.76 -14.21
CA SER A 864 -2.02 15.07 -13.47
C SER A 864 -1.33 13.80 -12.99
N ILE A 865 0.00 13.84 -12.89
CA ILE A 865 0.80 12.77 -12.28
C ILE A 865 0.42 12.62 -10.80
N GLY A 866 0.21 13.75 -10.10
CA GLY A 866 -0.28 13.74 -8.72
C GLY A 866 -1.61 13.01 -8.54
N HIS A 867 -2.55 13.08 -9.49
CA HIS A 867 -3.78 12.30 -9.41
C HIS A 867 -3.55 10.79 -9.56
N LEU A 868 -2.57 10.37 -10.37
CA LEU A 868 -2.22 8.96 -10.53
C LEU A 868 -1.49 8.39 -9.32
N LEU A 869 -0.64 9.21 -8.69
CA LEU A 869 0.14 8.82 -7.52
C LEU A 869 -0.63 9.03 -6.19
N GLY A 870 -1.64 9.90 -6.19
CA GLY A 870 -2.52 10.18 -5.06
C GLY A 870 -3.61 9.14 -4.86
N TYR A 871 -4.48 9.36 -3.88
CA TYR A 871 -5.66 8.52 -3.66
C TYR A 871 -6.78 8.87 -4.67
N ARG A 872 -7.40 7.84 -5.26
CA ARG A 872 -8.50 7.98 -6.22
C ARG A 872 -9.77 7.31 -5.70
N SER A 873 -10.77 8.10 -5.32
CA SER A 873 -12.03 7.60 -4.78
C SER A 873 -12.79 6.65 -5.71
N ASP A 874 -12.71 6.86 -7.03
CA ASP A 874 -13.37 6.04 -8.05
C ASP A 874 -12.65 4.71 -8.32
N ARG A 875 -11.36 4.64 -7.99
CA ARG A 875 -10.54 3.43 -8.13
C ARG A 875 -9.51 3.33 -7.00
N PRO A 876 -9.95 2.92 -5.80
CA PRO A 876 -9.06 2.74 -4.65
C PRO A 876 -8.02 1.66 -4.94
N GLU A 877 -6.75 2.05 -4.91
CA GLU A 877 -5.60 1.18 -5.16
C GLU A 877 -4.52 1.45 -4.11
N GLY A 878 -3.67 0.46 -3.86
CA GLY A 878 -2.51 0.60 -2.97
C GLY A 878 -1.59 1.75 -3.42
N ASP A 879 -0.84 2.31 -2.48
CA ASP A 879 0.06 3.43 -2.78
C ASP A 879 1.10 3.02 -3.86
N PRO A 880 1.22 3.74 -4.99
CA PRO A 880 2.17 3.39 -6.04
C PRO A 880 3.63 3.37 -5.61
N VAL A 881 4.00 3.97 -4.47
CA VAL A 881 5.39 3.92 -3.98
C VAL A 881 5.88 2.50 -3.64
N VAL A 882 4.96 1.54 -3.42
CA VAL A 882 5.31 0.13 -3.17
C VAL A 882 5.17 -0.77 -4.41
N ASN A 883 4.82 -0.20 -5.56
CA ASN A 883 4.67 -0.94 -6.80
C ASN A 883 5.93 -0.80 -7.68
N GLU A 884 5.92 -1.49 -8.82
CA GLU A 884 7.06 -1.58 -9.73
C GLU A 884 7.36 -0.29 -10.52
N SER A 885 6.40 0.64 -10.59
CA SER A 885 6.61 1.96 -11.22
C SER A 885 7.48 2.90 -10.39
N CYS A 886 7.69 2.60 -9.11
CA CYS A 886 8.54 3.39 -8.23
C CYS A 886 9.99 2.88 -8.30
N VAL A 887 10.91 3.77 -8.64
CA VAL A 887 12.35 3.58 -8.43
C VAL A 887 12.68 4.21 -7.07
N VAL A 888 13.03 3.36 -6.10
CA VAL A 888 13.21 3.76 -4.71
C VAL A 888 14.61 4.34 -4.53
N ALA A 889 14.70 5.63 -4.19
CA ALA A 889 15.98 6.24 -3.87
C ALA A 889 16.53 5.71 -2.52
N PRO A 890 17.87 5.70 -2.35
CA PRO A 890 18.50 5.37 -1.08
C PRO A 890 17.95 6.22 0.06
N ALA A 891 17.84 5.63 1.26
CA ALA A 891 17.18 6.27 2.41
C ALA A 891 17.73 7.67 2.74
N ALA A 892 19.04 7.88 2.56
CA ALA A 892 19.67 9.17 2.77
C ALA A 892 19.10 10.30 1.89
N ILE A 893 18.74 9.96 0.64
CA ILE A 893 18.14 10.86 -0.36
C ILE A 893 16.62 10.91 -0.16
N ARG A 894 15.97 9.74 -0.10
CA ARG A 894 14.52 9.60 0.03
C ARG A 894 13.97 10.38 1.22
N ASP A 895 14.60 10.25 2.39
CA ASP A 895 14.12 10.85 3.65
C ASP A 895 14.52 12.33 3.81
N ALA A 896 15.25 12.90 2.84
CA ALA A 896 15.67 14.29 2.89
C ALA A 896 14.50 15.22 2.58
N VAL A 897 14.41 16.32 3.34
CA VAL A 897 13.41 17.36 3.11
C VAL A 897 14.10 18.61 2.59
N GLY A 898 13.80 19.01 1.36
CA GLY A 898 14.38 20.21 0.75
C GLY A 898 14.01 20.34 -0.72
N ARG A 899 14.07 21.56 -1.24
CA ARG A 899 13.96 21.84 -2.68
C ARG A 899 15.35 22.02 -3.27
N PHE A 900 15.78 21.18 -4.19
CA PHE A 900 17.10 21.25 -4.85
C PHE A 900 17.00 21.86 -6.25
N ILE A 901 16.07 22.79 -6.39
CA ILE A 901 15.78 23.54 -7.61
C ILE A 901 16.09 25.02 -7.30
N PRO A 902 17.03 25.66 -8.01
CA PRO A 902 17.35 27.08 -7.88
C PRO A 902 16.31 27.94 -8.63
N ASP A 903 15.07 27.93 -8.14
CA ASP A 903 13.94 28.67 -8.74
C ASP A 903 13.28 29.67 -7.79
N SER A 904 13.95 30.01 -6.70
CA SER A 904 13.66 31.19 -5.89
C SER A 904 14.97 31.83 -5.43
N PRO A 905 15.00 33.13 -5.09
CA PRO A 905 16.19 33.80 -4.58
C PRO A 905 16.85 33.06 -3.41
N ARG A 906 16.03 32.47 -2.52
CA ARG A 906 16.51 31.67 -1.38
C ARG A 906 17.20 30.38 -1.83
N GLN A 907 16.62 29.67 -2.79
CA GLN A 907 17.20 28.42 -3.26
C GLN A 907 18.45 28.66 -4.12
N ILE A 908 18.46 29.72 -4.91
CA ILE A 908 19.64 30.17 -5.67
C ILE A 908 20.78 30.46 -4.70
N ALA A 909 20.58 31.32 -3.69
CA ALA A 909 21.61 31.66 -2.73
C ALA A 909 22.13 30.43 -1.97
N ARG A 910 21.22 29.55 -1.53
CA ARG A 910 21.57 28.32 -0.82
C ARG A 910 22.40 27.38 -1.69
N LEU A 911 21.97 27.13 -2.93
CA LEU A 911 22.66 26.23 -3.84
C LEU A 911 23.97 26.83 -4.36
N GLU A 912 24.07 28.15 -4.54
CA GLU A 912 25.33 28.82 -4.88
C GLU A 912 26.40 28.60 -3.80
N GLU A 913 26.03 28.77 -2.53
CA GLU A 913 26.95 28.52 -1.41
C GLU A 913 27.41 27.06 -1.36
N MET A 914 26.49 26.12 -1.63
CA MET A 914 26.79 24.68 -1.62
C MET A 914 27.71 24.31 -2.79
N LEU A 915 27.39 24.77 -4.00
CA LEU A 915 28.08 24.37 -5.23
C LEU A 915 29.39 25.14 -5.46
N SER A 916 29.61 26.27 -4.79
CA SER A 916 30.89 26.99 -4.81
C SER A 916 31.98 26.36 -3.92
N ARG A 917 31.60 25.47 -2.99
CA ARG A 917 32.52 24.74 -2.10
C ARG A 917 33.05 23.44 -2.69
N GLU A 918 32.31 22.87 -3.64
CA GLU A 918 32.67 21.65 -4.36
C GLU A 918 33.18 21.98 -5.77
N ASN A 919 33.99 21.09 -6.36
CA ASN A 919 34.34 21.23 -7.76
C ASN A 919 33.08 20.94 -8.60
N ALA A 920 32.49 21.95 -9.23
CA ALA A 920 31.13 21.93 -9.79
C ALA A 920 30.79 20.81 -10.81
N ALA A 921 31.79 20.06 -11.29
CA ALA A 921 31.64 18.97 -12.25
C ALA A 921 31.36 17.58 -11.62
N GLU A 922 31.77 17.37 -10.36
CA GLU A 922 31.76 16.08 -9.62
C GLU A 922 30.94 16.14 -8.31
N THR A 923 29.89 16.97 -8.27
CA THR A 923 29.03 17.13 -7.08
C THR A 923 28.46 15.78 -6.61
N ASP A 924 28.86 15.35 -5.41
CA ASP A 924 28.32 14.16 -4.74
C ASP A 924 26.97 14.53 -4.11
N LEU A 925 25.88 13.97 -4.66
CA LEU A 925 24.53 14.20 -4.18
C LEU A 925 24.34 13.78 -2.72
N TYR A 926 25.07 12.77 -2.24
CA TYR A 926 24.96 12.31 -0.86
C TYR A 926 25.59 13.29 0.11
N GLU A 927 26.76 13.85 -0.21
CA GLU A 927 27.42 14.89 0.60
C GLU A 927 26.55 16.15 0.65
N LEU A 928 25.98 16.52 -0.50
CA LEU A 928 25.10 17.67 -0.64
C LEU A 928 23.83 17.52 0.21
N VAL A 929 23.15 16.38 0.12
CA VAL A 929 21.96 16.08 0.94
C VAL A 929 22.30 15.97 2.42
N SER A 930 23.44 15.36 2.76
CA SER A 930 23.90 15.23 4.15
C SER A 930 24.16 16.59 4.79
N SER A 931 24.72 17.53 4.02
CA SER A 931 24.97 18.91 4.47
C SER A 931 23.66 19.65 4.79
N VAL A 932 22.63 19.49 3.95
CA VAL A 932 21.28 20.03 4.21
C VAL A 932 20.68 19.41 5.47
N ARG A 933 20.81 18.10 5.65
CA ARG A 933 20.31 17.39 6.85
C ARG A 933 21.04 17.80 8.13
N ALA A 934 22.35 18.09 8.05
CA ALA A 934 23.16 18.54 9.18
C ALA A 934 22.89 19.99 9.59
N GLY A 935 22.02 20.71 8.87
CA GLY A 935 21.82 22.14 9.07
C GLY A 935 23.04 22.99 8.68
N ALA A 936 24.00 22.39 7.95
CA ALA A 936 25.20 23.04 7.45
C ALA A 936 24.87 23.77 6.14
N ASN A 937 24.21 24.92 6.29
CA ASN A 937 24.11 26.08 5.38
C ASN A 937 22.76 26.78 5.56
N HIS A 938 22.62 27.44 6.71
CA HIS A 938 21.57 28.43 6.97
C HIS A 938 22.05 29.85 6.61
N SER A 939 22.79 30.01 5.51
CA SER A 939 23.22 31.35 5.10
C SER A 939 22.00 32.20 4.74
N GLY A 940 21.82 33.31 5.45
CA GLY A 940 21.04 34.45 4.95
C GLY A 940 19.51 34.31 4.84
N ILE A 941 18.81 33.73 5.81
CA ILE A 941 17.33 33.86 5.82
C ILE A 941 16.95 35.30 6.18
N GLU A 942 16.80 36.17 5.19
CA GLU A 942 16.50 37.60 5.37
C GLU A 942 15.02 37.86 5.70
N THR A 943 14.10 36.94 5.39
CA THR A 943 12.64 37.07 5.64
C THR A 943 11.98 35.70 5.85
N PRO A 944 10.77 35.56 6.40
CA PRO A 944 10.02 34.30 6.39
C PRO A 944 9.43 33.99 4.99
N SER A 945 9.27 32.71 4.63
CA SER A 945 8.62 32.31 3.37
C SER A 945 7.11 32.11 3.51
N VAL A 946 6.61 31.94 4.74
CA VAL A 946 5.19 31.88 5.06
C VAL A 946 4.89 32.88 6.18
N ILE A 947 3.87 33.71 6.00
CA ILE A 947 3.42 34.65 7.02
C ILE A 947 1.95 34.41 7.29
N ARG A 948 1.64 34.04 8.53
CA ARG A 948 0.27 33.96 9.02
C ARG A 948 -0.12 35.29 9.63
N VAL A 949 -1.19 35.90 9.13
CA VAL A 949 -1.68 37.20 9.59
C VAL A 949 -3.09 37.06 10.11
N GLU A 950 -3.28 37.46 11.36
CA GLU A 950 -4.62 37.59 11.91
C GLU A 950 -5.21 38.96 11.55
N LEU A 951 -6.41 38.95 10.97
CA LEU A 951 -7.10 40.20 10.60
C LEU A 951 -7.96 40.78 11.74
N GLY A 952 -8.40 39.94 12.67
CA GLY A 952 -9.18 40.34 13.84
C GLY A 952 -9.54 39.14 14.72
N THR A 953 -10.27 39.40 15.80
CA THR A 953 -10.60 38.38 16.81
C THR A 953 -12.07 37.93 16.78
N GLU A 954 -12.89 38.49 15.88
CA GLU A 954 -14.31 38.13 15.77
C GLU A 954 -14.50 36.77 15.08
N ARG A 955 -15.25 35.87 15.71
CA ARG A 955 -15.62 34.56 15.16
C ARG A 955 -17.05 34.19 15.55
N PRO A 956 -17.85 33.56 14.68
CA PRO A 956 -19.28 33.30 14.94
C PRO A 956 -19.55 32.27 16.04
N GLY A 957 -18.59 31.37 16.25
CA GLY A 957 -18.66 30.31 17.25
C GLY A 957 -17.26 29.93 17.74
N PHE A 958 -17.18 28.74 18.32
CA PHE A 958 -15.93 28.17 18.77
C PHE A 958 -15.14 27.57 17.60
N CYS A 959 -13.81 27.66 17.67
CA CYS A 959 -12.92 26.89 16.80
C CYS A 959 -12.33 25.74 17.62
N PRO A 960 -12.56 24.47 17.24
CA PRO A 960 -11.96 23.30 17.89
C PRO A 960 -10.45 23.37 18.05
N SER A 961 -9.78 24.04 17.11
CA SER A 961 -8.34 24.25 17.12
C SER A 961 -7.89 25.39 18.03
N ILE A 962 -8.79 26.20 18.61
CA ILE A 962 -8.46 27.38 19.42
C ILE A 962 -9.40 27.52 20.63
N PRO A 963 -9.29 26.65 21.65
CA PRO A 963 -10.31 26.59 22.70
C PRO A 963 -10.49 27.87 23.53
N ALA A 964 -9.41 28.66 23.66
CA ALA A 964 -9.44 29.92 24.40
C ALA A 964 -9.71 31.16 23.51
N GLY A 965 -9.90 30.97 22.19
CA GLY A 965 -9.93 32.05 21.21
C GLY A 965 -11.00 33.11 21.46
N GLY A 966 -12.21 32.68 21.85
CA GLY A 966 -13.35 33.58 22.11
C GLY A 966 -13.17 34.53 23.30
N THR A 967 -12.12 34.37 24.11
CA THR A 967 -11.80 35.28 25.23
C THR A 967 -10.82 36.39 24.86
N ILE A 968 -10.29 36.37 23.63
CA ILE A 968 -9.25 37.27 23.17
C ILE A 968 -9.89 38.42 22.41
N SER A 969 -9.57 39.64 22.82
CA SER A 969 -9.98 40.87 22.16
C SER A 969 -8.72 41.66 21.81
N ARG A 970 -8.53 41.95 20.53
CA ARG A 970 -7.41 42.73 20.00
C ARG A 970 -7.90 43.68 18.91
N GLU A 971 -7.17 44.76 18.71
CA GLU A 971 -7.47 45.71 17.64
C GLU A 971 -7.41 44.99 16.28
N PRO A 972 -8.41 45.17 15.39
CA PRO A 972 -8.34 44.62 14.04
C PRO A 972 -7.14 45.17 13.25
N MET A 973 -6.67 44.39 12.28
CA MET A 973 -5.62 44.81 11.35
C MET A 973 -6.11 45.99 10.51
N ASP A 974 -5.44 47.14 10.59
CA ASP A 974 -5.77 48.29 9.75
C ASP A 974 -4.95 48.31 8.46
N GLU A 975 -5.42 49.03 7.44
CA GLU A 975 -4.75 49.12 6.14
C GLU A 975 -3.31 49.61 6.26
N ARG A 976 -3.03 50.55 7.18
CA ARG A 976 -1.69 51.11 7.37
C ARG A 976 -0.71 50.04 7.85
N ARG A 977 -1.06 49.29 8.90
CA ARG A 977 -0.25 48.18 9.42
C ARG A 977 -0.10 47.10 8.36
N PHE A 978 -1.17 46.76 7.65
CA PHE A 978 -1.12 45.76 6.59
C PHE A 978 -0.17 46.17 5.45
N ARG A 979 -0.20 47.44 5.02
CA ARG A 979 0.76 47.96 4.02
C ARG A 979 2.20 47.91 4.51
N MET A 980 2.45 48.26 5.78
CA MET A 980 3.79 48.14 6.37
C MET A 980 4.32 46.71 6.30
N LEU A 981 3.47 45.71 6.57
CA LEU A 981 3.85 44.30 6.40
C LEU A 981 4.18 43.98 4.95
N VAL A 982 3.27 44.31 4.03
CA VAL A 982 3.36 43.93 2.62
C VAL A 982 4.58 44.57 1.93
N GLU A 983 4.88 45.84 2.25
CA GLU A 983 6.05 46.55 1.73
C GLU A 983 7.36 45.80 2.06
N GLU A 984 7.48 45.23 3.26
CA GLU A 984 8.69 44.53 3.71
C GLU A 984 8.85 43.11 3.13
N ILE A 985 7.79 42.52 2.54
CA ILE A 985 7.78 41.12 2.07
C ILE A 985 7.59 40.99 0.56
N SER A 986 7.44 42.12 -0.13
CA SER A 986 7.26 42.22 -1.58
C SER A 986 8.50 41.80 -2.39
N GLY A 987 9.70 42.07 -1.86
CA GLY A 987 10.97 41.89 -2.59
C GLY A 987 11.31 40.45 -3.01
N PRO A 988 11.20 39.44 -2.12
CA PRO A 988 11.59 38.07 -2.45
C PRO A 988 10.75 37.36 -3.51
N GLY A 989 9.49 37.78 -3.72
CA GLY A 989 8.57 37.17 -4.69
C GLY A 989 8.17 35.70 -4.40
N ASP A 990 8.55 35.16 -3.24
CA ASP A 990 8.32 33.76 -2.85
C ASP A 990 7.52 33.59 -1.54
N VAL A 991 6.92 34.69 -1.05
CA VAL A 991 6.19 34.71 0.22
C VAL A 991 4.75 34.28 0.03
N VAL A 992 4.29 33.36 0.88
CA VAL A 992 2.88 32.96 1.00
C VAL A 992 2.26 33.64 2.23
N LEU A 993 1.18 34.39 2.00
CA LEU A 993 0.43 35.08 3.05
C LEU A 993 -0.84 34.30 3.38
N VAL A 994 -1.02 33.95 4.66
CA VAL A 994 -2.17 33.17 5.13
C VAL A 994 -2.99 34.02 6.09
N PHE A 995 -4.22 34.38 5.68
CA PHE A 995 -5.18 35.02 6.56
C PHE A 995 -5.80 33.98 7.48
N ASP A 996 -5.36 34.00 8.73
CA ASP A 996 -5.72 33.02 9.76
C ASP A 996 -5.35 33.52 11.15
N GLY A 997 -6.13 33.12 12.16
CA GLY A 997 -5.92 33.47 13.56
C GLY A 997 -7.12 33.13 14.44
N VAL A 998 -7.26 33.82 15.57
CA VAL A 998 -8.32 33.50 16.54
C VAL A 998 -9.71 33.88 16.03
N GLY A 999 -9.82 34.97 15.27
CA GLY A 999 -11.04 35.35 14.55
C GLY A 999 -11.17 34.64 13.19
N ASP A 1000 -12.35 34.74 12.58
CA ASP A 1000 -12.55 34.37 11.17
C ASP A 1000 -12.18 35.56 10.28
N PRO A 1001 -11.19 35.44 9.37
CA PRO A 1001 -10.73 36.54 8.53
C PRO A 1001 -11.85 37.13 7.65
N MET A 1002 -12.88 36.35 7.29
CA MET A 1002 -14.02 36.86 6.52
C MET A 1002 -14.91 37.85 7.29
N ARG A 1003 -14.69 38.00 8.60
CA ARG A 1003 -15.36 39.03 9.42
C ARG A 1003 -14.69 40.39 9.29
N HIS A 1004 -13.46 40.45 8.80
CA HIS A 1004 -12.81 41.72 8.54
C HIS A 1004 -13.47 42.42 7.34
N PRO A 1005 -13.87 43.70 7.45
CA PRO A 1005 -14.54 44.39 6.35
C PRO A 1005 -13.67 44.58 5.11
N GLU A 1006 -12.35 44.45 5.23
CA GLU A 1006 -11.38 44.73 4.16
C GLU A 1006 -10.50 43.51 3.79
N PHE A 1007 -10.91 42.27 4.11
CA PHE A 1007 -10.09 41.08 3.84
C PHE A 1007 -9.72 40.93 2.35
N ASP A 1008 -10.65 41.26 1.45
CA ASP A 1008 -10.49 41.22 0.00
C ASP A 1008 -9.57 42.34 -0.51
N VAL A 1009 -9.67 43.53 0.11
CA VAL A 1009 -8.77 44.66 -0.16
C VAL A 1009 -7.34 44.30 0.24
N PHE A 1010 -7.16 43.69 1.42
CA PHE A 1010 -5.84 43.22 1.88
C PHE A 1010 -5.26 42.15 0.96
N ALA A 1011 -6.08 41.20 0.48
CA ALA A 1011 -5.62 40.23 -0.52
C ALA A 1011 -5.10 40.92 -1.80
N ARG A 1012 -5.83 41.93 -2.29
CA ARG A 1012 -5.42 42.73 -3.46
C ARG A 1012 -4.12 43.49 -3.21
N ILE A 1013 -4.00 44.17 -2.07
CA ILE A 1013 -2.78 44.90 -1.68
C ILE A 1013 -1.57 43.96 -1.67
N ALA A 1014 -1.71 42.75 -1.11
CA ALA A 1014 -0.63 41.78 -1.05
C ALA A 1014 -0.18 41.32 -2.44
N ILE A 1015 -1.12 40.89 -3.30
CA ILE A 1015 -0.81 40.41 -4.65
C ILE A 1015 -0.23 41.53 -5.53
N ASP A 1016 -0.82 42.73 -5.50
CA ASP A 1016 -0.35 43.89 -6.29
C ASP A 1016 1.06 44.33 -5.87
N ALA A 1017 1.45 44.05 -4.63
CA ALA A 1017 2.80 44.32 -4.13
C ALA A 1017 3.81 43.20 -4.44
N GLY A 1018 3.41 42.06 -5.02
CA GLY A 1018 4.32 40.97 -5.38
C GLY A 1018 4.42 39.83 -4.37
N VAL A 1019 3.49 39.73 -3.41
CA VAL A 1019 3.32 38.50 -2.62
C VAL A 1019 2.92 37.37 -3.56
N ARG A 1020 3.56 36.20 -3.45
CA ARG A 1020 3.34 35.09 -4.40
C ARG A 1020 1.92 34.56 -4.32
N GLN A 1021 1.40 34.35 -3.12
CA GLN A 1021 0.08 33.77 -2.91
C GLN A 1021 -0.59 34.32 -1.66
N VAL A 1022 -1.89 34.56 -1.75
CA VAL A 1022 -2.77 34.79 -0.59
C VAL A 1022 -3.70 33.60 -0.40
N ARG A 1023 -3.76 33.09 0.84
CA ARG A 1023 -4.66 32.03 1.30
C ARG A 1023 -5.56 32.58 2.40
N ILE A 1024 -6.78 32.04 2.50
CA ILE A 1024 -7.71 32.36 3.61
C ILE A 1024 -8.22 31.08 4.24
N ARG A 1025 -8.23 31.03 5.58
CA ARG A 1025 -8.83 29.93 6.34
C ARG A 1025 -10.01 30.42 7.17
N THR A 1026 -11.19 29.85 6.94
CA THR A 1026 -12.48 30.39 7.42
C THR A 1026 -13.44 29.28 7.84
N ASP A 1027 -14.39 29.59 8.73
CA ASP A 1027 -15.52 28.70 9.05
C ASP A 1027 -16.61 28.76 7.95
N LEU A 1028 -16.47 29.74 7.03
CA LEU A 1028 -17.38 30.04 5.92
C LEU A 1028 -18.82 30.38 6.36
N ILE A 1029 -19.01 30.71 7.63
CA ILE A 1029 -20.23 31.30 8.19
C ILE A 1029 -20.22 32.80 7.89
N ALA A 1030 -20.54 33.14 6.64
CA ALA A 1030 -20.46 34.50 6.10
C ALA A 1030 -21.75 34.91 5.37
N SER A 1031 -21.93 36.22 5.17
CA SER A 1031 -23.01 36.79 4.35
C SER A 1031 -22.77 36.53 2.87
N ASP A 1032 -23.83 36.59 2.06
CA ASP A 1032 -23.72 36.40 0.62
C ASP A 1032 -22.75 37.43 -0.02
N ASP A 1033 -22.74 38.68 0.46
CA ASP A 1033 -21.79 39.74 0.04
C ASP A 1033 -20.33 39.37 0.32
N ALA A 1034 -20.03 38.81 1.50
CA ALA A 1034 -18.67 38.40 1.83
C ALA A 1034 -18.21 37.22 0.94
N ILE A 1035 -19.12 36.33 0.56
CA ILE A 1035 -18.82 35.26 -0.41
C ILE A 1035 -18.56 35.84 -1.81
N ASP A 1036 -19.34 36.81 -2.26
CA ASP A 1036 -19.12 37.50 -3.54
C ASP A 1036 -17.75 38.18 -3.58
N ARG A 1037 -17.37 38.86 -2.49
CA ARG A 1037 -16.03 39.49 -2.36
C ARG A 1037 -14.91 38.46 -2.32
N LEU A 1038 -15.12 37.31 -1.66
CA LEU A 1038 -14.16 36.21 -1.64
C LEU A 1038 -13.91 35.66 -3.05
N ILE A 1039 -14.96 35.47 -3.85
CA ILE A 1039 -14.86 34.97 -5.23
C ILE A 1039 -14.13 35.98 -6.14
N ALA A 1040 -14.35 37.28 -5.93
CA ALA A 1040 -13.72 38.35 -6.72
C ALA A 1040 -12.28 38.70 -6.27
N ALA A 1041 -11.89 38.31 -5.06
CA ALA A 1041 -10.56 38.58 -4.51
C ALA A 1041 -9.49 37.69 -5.18
N PRO A 1042 -8.23 38.15 -5.28
CA PRO A 1042 -7.12 37.36 -5.82
C PRO A 1042 -6.60 36.37 -4.76
N ILE A 1043 -7.51 35.58 -4.20
CA ILE A 1043 -7.22 34.54 -3.22
C ILE A 1043 -7.15 33.22 -3.99
N GLU A 1044 -5.99 32.57 -3.97
CA GLU A 1044 -5.76 31.35 -4.76
C GLU A 1044 -6.16 30.08 -3.99
N VAL A 1045 -6.25 30.13 -2.65
CA VAL A 1045 -6.63 28.99 -1.82
C VAL A 1045 -7.60 29.41 -0.72
N VAL A 1046 -8.72 28.71 -0.63
CA VAL A 1046 -9.73 28.84 0.42
C VAL A 1046 -9.76 27.55 1.23
N GLU A 1047 -9.36 27.64 2.48
CA GLU A 1047 -9.43 26.56 3.47
C GLU A 1047 -10.68 26.72 4.31
N VAL A 1048 -11.48 25.66 4.40
CA VAL A 1048 -12.78 25.70 5.10
C VAL A 1048 -12.73 24.75 6.29
N ASP A 1049 -12.74 25.30 7.50
CA ASP A 1049 -12.88 24.55 8.75
C ASP A 1049 -14.34 24.05 8.84
N PHE A 1050 -14.63 22.93 8.17
CA PHE A 1050 -15.99 22.40 8.03
C PHE A 1050 -16.35 21.43 9.16
N ASP A 1051 -15.36 20.71 9.70
CA ASP A 1051 -15.37 19.96 10.98
C ASP A 1051 -16.59 19.05 11.28
N ALA A 1052 -17.44 18.74 10.29
CA ALA A 1052 -18.63 17.91 10.43
C ALA A 1052 -19.22 17.48 9.06
N GLU A 1053 -19.99 16.39 9.06
CA GLU A 1053 -20.93 15.99 8.00
C GLU A 1053 -22.39 16.14 8.43
N THR A 1054 -22.64 16.44 9.71
CA THR A 1054 -23.99 16.65 10.26
C THR A 1054 -24.07 17.90 11.13
N ALA A 1055 -25.25 18.51 11.19
CA ALA A 1055 -25.51 19.66 12.05
C ALA A 1055 -25.28 19.36 13.55
N SER A 1056 -25.53 18.11 14.00
CA SER A 1056 -25.26 17.69 15.37
C SER A 1056 -23.77 17.68 15.71
N THR A 1057 -22.94 17.15 14.81
CA THR A 1057 -21.48 17.12 15.00
C THR A 1057 -20.91 18.52 14.91
N TRP A 1058 -21.40 19.35 13.98
CA TRP A 1058 -21.04 20.77 13.91
C TRP A 1058 -21.34 21.49 15.23
N ALA A 1059 -22.53 21.32 15.80
CA ALA A 1059 -22.88 21.94 17.07
C ALA A 1059 -22.00 21.45 18.23
N ALA A 1060 -21.60 20.17 18.22
CA ALA A 1060 -20.66 19.63 19.20
C ALA A 1060 -19.24 20.21 19.07
N MET A 1061 -18.79 20.45 17.83
CA MET A 1061 -17.47 20.99 17.53
C MET A 1061 -17.39 22.52 17.72
N HIS A 1062 -18.36 23.27 17.19
CA HIS A 1062 -18.33 24.75 17.13
C HIS A 1062 -19.21 25.44 18.18
N GLY A 1063 -20.01 24.69 18.95
CA GLY A 1063 -20.90 25.23 19.99
C GLY A 1063 -22.05 26.10 19.47
N THR A 1064 -22.26 26.18 18.15
CA THR A 1064 -23.27 27.03 17.49
C THR A 1064 -23.92 26.27 16.33
N ASP A 1065 -25.11 26.72 15.91
CA ASP A 1065 -25.74 26.21 14.69
C ASP A 1065 -25.26 27.04 13.48
N GLY A 1066 -24.56 26.38 12.56
CA GLY A 1066 -23.96 27.03 11.38
C GLY A 1066 -23.76 26.10 10.18
N PHE A 1067 -23.89 24.79 10.36
CA PHE A 1067 -23.61 23.77 9.35
C PHE A 1067 -24.28 24.03 8.00
N ASP A 1068 -25.59 24.31 8.00
CA ASP A 1068 -26.34 24.53 6.75
C ASP A 1068 -25.88 25.80 6.00
N GLN A 1069 -25.48 26.84 6.73
CA GLN A 1069 -24.94 28.05 6.13
C GLN A 1069 -23.55 27.80 5.54
N ALA A 1070 -22.64 27.17 6.29
CA ALA A 1070 -21.31 26.81 5.79
C ALA A 1070 -21.42 25.91 4.55
N ARG A 1071 -22.30 24.90 4.57
CA ARG A 1071 -22.51 23.97 3.46
C ARG A 1071 -23.03 24.70 2.21
N ARG A 1072 -24.04 25.56 2.37
CA ARG A 1072 -24.60 26.38 1.27
C ARG A 1072 -23.53 27.29 0.66
N ASN A 1073 -22.75 27.96 1.51
CA ASN A 1073 -21.69 28.87 1.06
C ASN A 1073 -20.56 28.10 0.36
N LEU A 1074 -20.20 26.91 0.85
CA LEU A 1074 -19.20 26.04 0.24
C LEU A 1074 -19.67 25.55 -1.13
N GLU A 1075 -20.92 25.10 -1.25
CA GLU A 1075 -21.53 24.72 -2.53
C GLU A 1075 -21.53 25.87 -3.54
N ARG A 1076 -21.84 27.08 -3.08
CA ARG A 1076 -21.79 28.29 -3.91
C ARG A 1076 -20.37 28.58 -4.40
N LEU A 1077 -19.39 28.56 -3.51
CA LEU A 1077 -17.98 28.79 -3.84
C LEU A 1077 -17.47 27.78 -4.88
N VAL A 1078 -17.85 26.50 -4.76
CA VAL A 1078 -17.50 25.45 -5.72
C VAL A 1078 -18.08 25.70 -7.12
N LEU A 1079 -19.32 26.22 -7.19
CA LEU A 1079 -20.00 26.51 -8.44
C LEU A 1079 -19.47 27.77 -9.13
N GLU A 1080 -19.17 28.81 -8.34
CA GLU A 1080 -18.83 30.15 -8.81
C GLU A 1080 -17.32 30.43 -8.92
N ARG A 1081 -16.43 29.48 -8.53
CA ARG A 1081 -14.98 29.63 -8.71
C ARG A 1081 -14.59 29.84 -10.17
N ALA A 1082 -13.52 30.61 -10.41
CA ALA A 1082 -13.12 31.07 -11.73
C ALA A 1082 -12.90 29.89 -12.71
N ALA A 1083 -13.56 29.93 -13.86
CA ALA A 1083 -13.30 29.01 -14.96
C ALA A 1083 -12.02 29.43 -15.71
N LEU A 1084 -11.17 28.46 -16.07
CA LEU A 1084 -10.18 28.67 -17.12
C LEU A 1084 -10.90 28.65 -18.46
N GLY A 1085 -10.96 29.80 -19.13
CA GLY A 1085 -11.40 29.95 -20.52
C GLY A 1085 -12.88 29.65 -20.85
N ASP A 1086 -13.33 30.20 -21.97
CA ASP A 1086 -14.51 29.69 -22.68
C ASP A 1086 -14.09 28.38 -23.38
N LEU A 1087 -14.82 27.28 -23.10
CA LEU A 1087 -14.85 25.95 -23.76
C LEU A 1087 -14.54 24.77 -22.79
N ASP A 1088 -15.57 23.97 -22.47
CA ASP A 1088 -15.59 22.49 -22.38
C ASP A 1088 -16.86 21.98 -21.65
N ASP A 1089 -17.40 20.82 -22.04
CA ASP A 1089 -18.59 20.13 -21.46
C ASP A 1089 -18.36 19.60 -20.01
N LEU A 1090 -17.21 19.86 -19.39
CA LEU A 1090 -16.83 19.31 -18.09
C LEU A 1090 -17.43 20.11 -16.91
N PRO A 1091 -17.96 19.45 -15.86
CA PRO A 1091 -18.40 20.11 -14.63
C PRO A 1091 -17.28 20.91 -13.95
N ASN A 1092 -17.58 22.09 -13.39
CA ASN A 1092 -16.62 22.96 -12.70
C ASN A 1092 -15.80 22.23 -11.63
N GLU A 1093 -16.42 21.27 -10.95
CA GLU A 1093 -15.82 20.42 -9.90
C GLU A 1093 -14.64 19.58 -10.41
N LEU A 1094 -14.58 19.24 -11.71
CA LEU A 1094 -13.54 18.42 -12.31
C LEU A 1094 -12.44 19.23 -13.01
N ARG A 1095 -12.59 20.55 -13.12
CA ARG A 1095 -11.63 21.45 -13.75
C ARG A 1095 -10.48 21.78 -12.80
N THR A 1096 -9.28 21.91 -13.35
CA THR A 1096 -8.14 22.53 -12.66
C THR A 1096 -8.39 24.03 -12.64
N SER A 1097 -8.70 24.64 -11.49
CA SER A 1097 -9.14 26.03 -11.44
C SER A 1097 -8.83 26.70 -10.10
N LEU A 1098 -8.83 28.03 -10.09
CA LEU A 1098 -8.67 28.84 -8.88
C LEU A 1098 -10.00 29.47 -8.40
N PRO A 1099 -10.17 29.72 -7.09
CA PRO A 1099 -9.33 29.22 -6.01
C PRO A 1099 -9.38 27.69 -5.87
N TRP A 1100 -8.30 27.12 -5.34
CA TRP A 1100 -8.35 25.81 -4.71
C TRP A 1100 -9.23 25.90 -3.47
N ILE A 1101 -10.17 24.97 -3.33
CA ILE A 1101 -11.06 24.90 -2.17
C ILE A 1101 -10.70 23.63 -1.40
N ALA A 1102 -10.27 23.78 -0.16
CA ALA A 1102 -9.81 22.69 0.70
C ALA A 1102 -10.69 22.59 1.96
N PRO A 1103 -11.75 21.77 1.94
CA PRO A 1103 -12.49 21.42 3.14
C PRO A 1103 -11.59 20.67 4.13
N ARG A 1104 -11.67 21.06 5.39
CA ARG A 1104 -10.88 20.51 6.49
C ARG A 1104 -11.79 19.99 7.59
N LEU A 1105 -11.42 18.85 8.17
CA LEU A 1105 -12.08 18.26 9.33
C LEU A 1105 -11.02 17.83 10.33
N GLN A 1106 -11.13 18.28 11.58
CA GLN A 1106 -10.23 17.89 12.65
C GLN A 1106 -10.62 16.53 13.22
N ARG A 1107 -9.68 15.59 13.27
CA ARG A 1107 -9.84 14.25 13.84
C ARG A 1107 -10.00 14.34 15.36
N ARG A 1108 -11.24 14.17 15.83
CA ARG A 1108 -11.64 14.17 17.25
C ARG A 1108 -12.62 13.05 17.55
N ALA A 1109 -12.90 12.81 18.84
CA ALA A 1109 -13.89 11.83 19.27
C ALA A 1109 -15.29 12.06 18.64
N GLU A 1110 -15.66 13.31 18.43
CA GLU A 1110 -16.93 13.73 17.84
C GLU A 1110 -16.99 13.47 16.32
N THR A 1111 -15.86 13.62 15.62
CA THR A 1111 -15.81 13.61 14.14
C THR A 1111 -15.25 12.33 13.55
N ILE A 1112 -14.59 11.47 14.35
CA ILE A 1112 -13.96 10.23 13.87
C ILE A 1112 -14.94 9.32 13.12
N GLY A 1113 -16.20 9.34 13.54
CA GLY A 1113 -17.30 8.61 12.91
C GLY A 1113 -17.68 9.13 11.52
N GLU A 1114 -17.39 10.39 11.21
CA GLU A 1114 -17.81 11.08 9.96
C GLU A 1114 -16.66 11.24 8.95
N ILE A 1115 -15.41 10.96 9.35
CA ILE A 1115 -14.22 11.02 8.46
C ILE A 1115 -14.44 10.28 7.13
N PRO A 1116 -14.97 9.04 7.09
CA PRO A 1116 -15.11 8.31 5.83
C PRO A 1116 -16.01 9.04 4.83
N GLU A 1117 -17.16 9.52 5.31
CA GLU A 1117 -18.15 10.22 4.50
C GLU A 1117 -17.64 11.60 4.06
N PHE A 1118 -17.00 12.34 4.97
CA PHE A 1118 -16.36 13.63 4.70
C PHE A 1118 -15.26 13.52 3.64
N PHE A 1119 -14.29 12.65 3.89
CA PHE A 1119 -13.11 12.52 3.06
C PHE A 1119 -13.50 12.14 1.65
N GLU A 1120 -14.38 11.14 1.49
CA GLU A 1120 -14.82 10.68 0.18
C GLU A 1120 -15.60 11.72 -0.60
N ARG A 1121 -16.54 12.42 0.05
CA ARG A 1121 -17.35 13.46 -0.59
C ARG A 1121 -16.46 14.53 -1.19
N TRP A 1122 -15.55 15.09 -0.39
CA TRP A 1122 -14.74 16.22 -0.81
C TRP A 1122 -13.56 15.81 -1.69
N ARG A 1123 -13.01 14.60 -1.51
CA ARG A 1123 -12.00 14.07 -2.42
C ARG A 1123 -12.59 13.73 -3.80
N GLN A 1124 -13.79 13.19 -3.89
CA GLN A 1124 -14.42 12.98 -5.19
C GLN A 1124 -14.75 14.31 -5.88
N ARG A 1125 -15.29 15.28 -5.13
CA ARG A 1125 -15.81 16.54 -5.64
C ARG A 1125 -14.72 17.57 -5.97
N LEU A 1126 -13.76 17.76 -5.06
CA LEU A 1126 -12.70 18.77 -5.16
C LEU A 1126 -11.30 18.16 -5.29
N GLY A 1127 -11.14 16.84 -5.05
CA GLY A 1127 -9.85 16.11 -5.02
C GLY A 1127 -8.87 16.64 -4.03
N THR A 1128 -9.35 17.46 -3.10
CA THR A 1128 -8.69 17.74 -1.87
C THR A 1128 -9.72 17.66 -0.75
N ALA A 1129 -9.31 17.05 0.34
CA ALA A 1129 -10.02 16.91 1.60
C ALA A 1129 -8.91 16.71 2.63
N VAL A 1130 -8.87 17.53 3.65
CA VAL A 1130 -7.78 17.51 4.63
C VAL A 1130 -8.31 17.10 5.98
N ILE A 1131 -7.62 16.16 6.63
CA ILE A 1131 -7.92 15.78 8.00
C ILE A 1131 -6.86 16.41 8.88
N ASP A 1132 -7.23 17.25 9.83
CA ASP A 1132 -6.29 17.89 10.74
C ASP A 1132 -6.19 17.11 12.06
N GLY A 1133 -5.01 17.09 12.68
CA GLY A 1133 -4.84 16.63 14.05
C GLY A 1133 -5.31 17.65 15.09
N PRO A 1134 -5.57 17.22 16.34
CA PRO A 1134 -5.72 18.15 17.45
C PRO A 1134 -4.42 18.92 17.70
N VAL A 1135 -4.54 20.20 18.05
CA VAL A 1135 -3.40 21.07 18.36
C VAL A 1135 -2.64 20.57 19.59
N ARG A 1136 -1.31 20.57 19.51
CA ARG A 1136 -0.40 20.31 20.64
C ARG A 1136 -0.30 21.53 21.54
N TRP A 1137 -1.26 21.67 22.46
CA TRP A 1137 -1.25 22.74 23.44
C TRP A 1137 -0.19 22.49 24.54
N PRO A 1138 0.55 23.53 24.97
CA PRO A 1138 1.38 23.45 26.16
C PRO A 1138 0.56 23.06 27.40
N GLU A 1139 1.11 22.19 28.25
CA GLU A 1139 0.41 21.67 29.44
C GLU A 1139 -0.04 22.78 30.41
N ASP A 1140 0.71 23.88 30.48
CA ASP A 1140 0.43 25.03 31.34
C ASP A 1140 -0.82 25.84 30.91
N GLN A 1141 -1.36 25.59 29.70
CA GLN A 1141 -2.62 26.19 29.25
C GLN A 1141 -3.86 25.44 29.73
N GLY A 1142 -3.72 24.25 30.32
CA GLY A 1142 -4.84 23.50 30.90
C GLY A 1142 -5.91 23.05 29.90
N ILE A 1143 -5.58 22.95 28.62
CA ILE A 1143 -6.49 22.48 27.58
C ILE A 1143 -6.57 20.94 27.64
N PRO A 1144 -7.77 20.35 27.82
CA PRO A 1144 -7.91 18.89 27.87
C PRO A 1144 -7.44 18.22 26.58
N ALA A 1145 -6.71 17.12 26.72
CA ALA A 1145 -6.32 16.29 25.58
C ALA A 1145 -7.55 15.57 24.99
N ASP A 1146 -7.54 15.38 23.67
CA ASP A 1146 -8.51 14.53 22.99
C ASP A 1146 -8.30 13.07 23.43
N PRO A 1147 -9.36 12.27 23.65
CA PRO A 1147 -9.22 10.87 24.07
C PRO A 1147 -8.70 9.96 22.95
N LEU A 1148 -8.68 10.41 21.69
CA LEU A 1148 -8.06 9.67 20.60
C LEU A 1148 -6.54 9.74 20.69
N SER A 1149 -5.87 8.69 20.20
CA SER A 1149 -4.41 8.63 20.14
C SER A 1149 -3.85 9.83 19.37
N PRO A 1150 -2.91 10.60 19.93
CA PRO A 1150 -2.39 11.79 19.25
C PRO A 1150 -1.50 11.38 18.08
N THR A 1151 -1.66 12.08 16.96
CA THR A 1151 -0.78 11.99 15.79
C THR A 1151 0.09 13.25 15.75
N HIS A 1152 1.40 13.06 15.67
CA HIS A 1152 2.34 14.17 15.65
C HIS A 1152 3.26 13.99 14.45
N PRO A 1153 3.48 15.03 13.64
CA PRO A 1153 4.49 14.97 12.61
C PRO A 1153 5.87 14.76 13.26
N PRO A 1154 6.83 14.18 12.53
CA PRO A 1154 8.21 14.07 12.99
C PRO A 1154 8.79 15.42 13.39
N ILE A 1155 9.71 15.42 14.36
CA ILE A 1155 10.37 16.63 14.89
C ILE A 1155 10.99 17.50 13.79
N GLY A 1156 11.50 16.87 12.71
CA GLY A 1156 12.05 17.59 11.56
C GLY A 1156 11.04 18.53 10.89
N ARG A 1157 9.75 18.15 10.84
CA ARG A 1157 8.69 19.00 10.27
C ARG A 1157 8.42 20.23 11.13
N ASP A 1158 8.34 20.05 12.45
CA ASP A 1158 8.13 21.17 13.39
C ASP A 1158 9.28 22.18 13.31
N ARG A 1159 10.51 21.69 13.15
CA ARG A 1159 11.68 22.56 12.93
C ARG A 1159 11.57 23.35 11.63
N ILE A 1160 11.20 22.71 10.51
CA ILE A 1160 11.01 23.40 9.22
C ILE A 1160 9.97 24.51 9.38
N VAL A 1161 8.82 24.22 9.97
CA VAL A 1161 7.76 25.22 10.20
C VAL A 1161 8.27 26.38 11.08
N ALA A 1162 8.99 26.07 12.16
CA ALA A 1162 9.57 27.07 13.05
C ALA A 1162 10.61 27.98 12.37
N GLU A 1163 11.25 27.51 11.30
CA GLU A 1163 12.29 28.21 10.53
C GLU A 1163 11.79 28.79 9.20
N THR A 1164 10.52 28.60 8.83
CA THR A 1164 9.95 29.17 7.58
C THR A 1164 8.72 30.06 7.82
N ARG A 1165 8.01 29.88 8.94
CA ARG A 1165 6.72 30.54 9.20
C ARG A 1165 6.77 31.57 10.32
N MET A 1166 6.29 32.78 10.05
CA MET A 1166 6.06 33.84 11.05
C MET A 1166 4.56 34.02 11.30
N THR A 1167 4.17 34.35 12.54
CA THR A 1167 2.79 34.76 12.88
C THR A 1167 2.78 36.22 13.28
N ILE A 1168 1.82 36.98 12.75
CA ILE A 1168 1.58 38.38 13.08
C ILE A 1168 0.14 38.51 13.54
N LEU A 1169 -0.04 38.94 14.79
CA LEU A 1169 -1.34 39.18 15.40
C LEU A 1169 -1.97 40.48 14.85
N SER A 1170 -3.28 40.63 15.00
CA SER A 1170 -4.05 41.76 14.41
C SER A 1170 -3.59 43.15 14.88
N ASP A 1171 -2.99 43.22 16.08
CA ASP A 1171 -2.40 44.44 16.64
C ASP A 1171 -0.92 44.67 16.25
N GLY A 1172 -0.38 43.82 15.36
CA GLY A 1172 1.00 43.82 14.89
C GLY A 1172 1.98 43.02 15.75
N THR A 1173 1.54 42.43 16.87
CA THR A 1173 2.41 41.65 17.77
C THR A 1173 2.92 40.37 17.11
N ILE A 1174 4.21 40.05 17.30
CA ILE A 1174 4.86 38.84 16.76
C ILE A 1174 5.22 37.89 17.91
N PRO A 1175 4.40 36.87 18.20
CA PRO A 1175 4.67 35.92 19.27
C PRO A 1175 5.82 34.98 18.94
N VAL A 1176 6.60 34.58 19.96
CA VAL A 1176 7.65 33.56 19.81
C VAL A 1176 7.05 32.21 19.42
N LEU A 1177 5.95 31.84 20.10
CA LEU A 1177 5.24 30.58 19.94
C LEU A 1177 3.89 30.84 19.28
N GLU A 1178 3.53 30.05 18.29
CA GLU A 1178 2.21 30.17 17.63
C GLU A 1178 1.04 29.84 18.57
N THR A 1179 1.29 29.04 19.60
CA THR A 1179 0.34 28.70 20.66
C THR A 1179 0.18 29.81 21.71
N ASP A 1180 0.96 30.90 21.64
CA ASP A 1180 0.75 32.10 22.45
C ASP A 1180 -0.22 33.05 21.76
N LEU A 1181 -1.51 32.71 21.85
CA LEU A 1181 -2.60 33.44 21.19
C LEU A 1181 -2.78 34.88 21.71
N ARG A 1182 -2.31 35.14 22.94
CA ARG A 1182 -2.39 36.46 23.59
C ARG A 1182 -1.20 37.35 23.25
N GLY A 1183 -0.12 36.77 22.71
CA GLY A 1183 1.11 37.50 22.39
C GLY A 1183 1.88 37.98 23.61
N GLU A 1184 1.75 37.28 24.76
CA GLU A 1184 2.40 37.66 26.02
C GLU A 1184 3.93 37.53 25.94
N ARG A 1185 4.44 36.61 25.12
CA ARG A 1185 5.84 36.37 24.83
C ARG A 1185 6.10 36.67 23.36
N SER A 1186 6.37 37.93 23.05
CA SER A 1186 6.65 38.42 21.69
C SER A 1186 8.09 38.90 21.51
N ILE A 1187 8.55 38.91 20.26
CA ILE A 1187 9.85 39.50 19.86
C ILE A 1187 9.73 40.98 19.47
N GLY A 1188 8.52 41.53 19.44
CA GLY A 1188 8.24 42.92 19.09
C GLY A 1188 6.95 43.05 18.29
N ARG A 1189 6.74 44.25 17.74
CA ARG A 1189 5.59 44.57 16.89
C ARG A 1189 6.03 45.03 15.50
N LEU A 1190 5.16 44.78 14.53
CA LEU A 1190 5.31 45.29 13.18
C LEU A 1190 5.50 46.82 13.18
N GLY A 1191 6.54 47.28 12.49
CA GLY A 1191 6.86 48.71 12.37
C GLY A 1191 7.75 49.29 13.47
N GLU A 1192 8.03 48.55 14.54
CA GLU A 1192 9.01 48.99 15.54
C GLU A 1192 10.44 48.88 14.99
N ARG A 1193 10.68 47.85 14.18
CA ARG A 1193 11.96 47.47 13.57
C ARG A 1193 11.71 46.77 12.23
N PRO A 1194 12.72 46.66 11.34
CA PRO A 1194 12.58 45.90 10.11
C PRO A 1194 12.15 44.45 10.38
N LEU A 1195 11.20 43.95 9.60
CA LEU A 1195 10.68 42.60 9.67
C LEU A 1195 11.78 41.53 9.54
N ALA A 1196 12.81 41.82 8.75
CA ALA A 1196 13.99 40.97 8.62
C ALA A 1196 14.73 40.77 9.96
N GLU A 1197 14.87 41.83 10.76
CA GLU A 1197 15.49 41.78 12.08
C GLU A 1197 14.60 41.00 13.06
N LEU A 1198 13.30 41.30 13.07
CA LEU A 1198 12.29 40.61 13.88
C LEU A 1198 12.24 39.10 13.57
N TRP A 1199 12.41 38.74 12.29
CA TRP A 1199 12.48 37.36 11.85
C TRP A 1199 13.72 36.63 12.35
N GLN A 1200 14.90 37.25 12.23
CA GLN A 1200 16.14 36.67 12.73
C GLN A 1200 16.08 36.42 14.25
N GLU A 1201 15.55 37.39 15.00
CA GLU A 1201 15.35 37.24 16.44
C GLU A 1201 14.33 36.14 16.78
N LEU A 1202 13.24 36.03 16.00
CA LEU A 1202 12.25 34.97 16.17
C LEU A 1202 12.88 33.58 15.99
N VAL A 1203 13.66 33.37 14.93
CA VAL A 1203 14.36 32.10 14.67
C VAL A 1203 15.35 31.78 15.80
N VAL A 1204 16.11 32.78 16.27
CA VAL A 1204 17.03 32.60 17.42
C VAL A 1204 16.27 32.24 18.69
N ALA A 1205 15.16 32.91 18.99
CA ALA A 1205 14.33 32.64 20.17
C ALA A 1205 13.73 31.23 20.14
N ARG A 1206 13.32 30.75 18.96
CA ARG A 1206 12.78 29.39 18.75
C ARG A 1206 13.86 28.31 18.85
N ARG A 1207 15.07 28.56 18.33
CA ARG A 1207 16.22 27.66 18.55
C ARG A 1207 16.63 27.60 20.03
N ALA A 1208 16.58 28.73 20.73
CA ALA A 1208 16.81 28.75 22.17
C ALA A 1208 15.69 28.02 22.94
N HIS A 1209 14.45 28.04 22.45
CA HIS A 1209 13.37 27.20 22.99
C HIS A 1209 13.71 25.71 22.80
N GLU A 1210 14.03 25.30 21.58
CA GLU A 1210 14.39 23.91 21.26
C GLU A 1210 15.57 23.40 22.12
N ALA A 1211 16.61 24.20 22.28
CA ALA A 1211 17.75 23.85 23.12
C ALA A 1211 17.38 23.66 24.60
N ARG A 1212 16.33 24.34 25.11
CA ARG A 1212 15.86 24.20 26.49
C ARG A 1212 14.88 23.04 26.68
N THR A 1213 14.00 22.81 25.72
CA THR A 1213 12.90 21.83 25.83
C THR A 1213 13.24 20.47 25.21
N GLY A 1214 14.30 20.40 24.39
CA GLY A 1214 14.65 19.22 23.61
C GLY A 1214 13.78 19.01 22.36
N ALA A 1215 12.87 19.94 22.05
CA ALA A 1215 11.99 19.86 20.88
C ALA A 1215 11.68 21.27 20.31
N PRO A 1216 11.58 21.42 18.98
CA PRO A 1216 11.20 22.68 18.36
C PRO A 1216 9.79 23.11 18.82
N PRO A 1217 9.48 24.42 18.79
CA PRO A 1217 8.15 24.92 19.09
C PRO A 1217 7.06 24.19 18.31
N ALA A 1218 6.07 23.64 19.03
CA ALA A 1218 4.93 23.04 18.37
C ALA A 1218 4.14 24.13 17.63
N PRO A 1219 3.88 23.96 16.32
CA PRO A 1219 3.01 24.86 15.60
C PRO A 1219 1.57 24.76 16.09
N TRP A 1220 0.83 25.87 16.01
CA TRP A 1220 -0.62 25.86 16.28
C TRP A 1220 -1.36 25.03 15.22
N ARG A 1221 -0.89 25.07 13.97
CA ARG A 1221 -1.39 24.25 12.85
C ARG A 1221 -0.22 23.50 12.25
N ALA A 1222 -0.22 22.16 12.42
CA ALA A 1222 0.88 21.27 12.04
C ALA A 1222 1.06 21.12 10.53
N GLY A 1223 0.00 21.46 9.78
CA GLY A 1223 0.00 21.68 8.35
C GLY A 1223 1.14 22.58 7.94
#